data_AF-A0A6L8T1Q0-F1
#
_entry.id   AF-A0A6L8T1Q0-F1
#
_cell.length_a   1.000
_cell.length_b   1.000
_cell.length_c   1.000
_cell.angle_alpha   90.00
_cell.angle_beta   90.00
_cell.angle_gamma   90.00
#
_symmetry.space_group_name_H-M   'P 1'
#
loop_
_entity.id
_entity.type
_entity.pdbx_description
1 polymer ?
#
loop_
_entity_poly.entity_id
_entity_poly.type
_entity_poly.pdbx_seq_one_letter_code
_entity_poly.pdbx_strand_id
1 'polypeptide(L)'
;MMKRKTAVIFGIIIAAQLCLTPYAGVKVQAAELEEGQMFEDSSEDSETFGDVSIPDAQSAEKTEENKFGDDDGFSDGDVETFSAEDADQFRENMQELVLNAQDGEDITVKLNTLLAQARDKATDEKQCKVIVPPGNYTLTGTLHMYSNIYLYAEGATITKTSPRKEILLRLGDTQKSAGGYEGYRNITIDGGTWDSNYECVEDKGGPGGFVGFRIGHATNVTVKNVTFLNNLKSHFLELAGVKNAEITGCTFRGYWKEFTGGGQECIQLDACMPRIFPGYLPYDGSVCENIVIKDNTFEDVFAGIGSHSMMFDKPYKNITISNNRFNNLKKRAIWCLNYQDTVVTGNTMTNVGGGVYVRSVYTRNAHTVSGQEVSPEGNQYAENILIADNQITVLEPTVIDGKQWNGYGIWITGEVSLGSAGETIPSEDDDPENTANPTTNGIPAGRYIIRGVTARNNTISGNCDGIKFSLAEDCSCRGNTVRLSDSHTYNNMGISVAKGSNIRVSYNNLSGGNGYGIYAVGTEASQKICRIYGNTVSGFMKDGILASGLAAGSRIEHNRVSTGAANGILVKCIDKSVVDGNYSFKNKARGILLQRCESAMVADNFVSENAINGIELNIRSNHSSVQGNVCGSNKKSGLRIAGSKGISADGNSFRSNRGYAAEFIRSHISSYKGNRFEGNGYSNRIHVRNSKISKK
;
A
#
# COMPACT_ATOMS: atom_id res chain seq x y z
N MET A 1 -2.39 -60.84 53.97
CA MET A 1 -2.68 -59.66 54.83
C MET A 1 -3.11 -58.52 53.92
N MET A 2 -4.41 -58.38 53.63
CA MET A 2 -5.33 -57.38 54.23
C MET A 2 -4.87 -55.91 54.04
N LYS A 3 -5.54 -55.17 53.13
CA LYS A 3 -6.50 -54.04 53.39
C LYS A 3 -5.77 -52.73 53.77
N ARG A 4 -5.90 -51.55 53.14
CA ARG A 4 -7.03 -50.72 52.61
C ARG A 4 -6.37 -49.56 51.80
N LYS A 5 -6.87 -49.06 50.64
CA LYS A 5 -7.95 -48.04 50.48
C LYS A 5 -7.69 -46.79 51.38
N THR A 6 -7.58 -45.51 50.97
CA THR A 6 -8.19 -44.72 49.88
C THR A 6 -7.62 -43.27 49.91
N ALA A 7 -7.49 -42.64 48.73
CA ALA A 7 -7.68 -41.21 48.40
C ALA A 7 -6.82 -40.06 48.97
N VAL A 8 -6.76 -39.00 48.13
CA VAL A 8 -6.19 -37.64 48.28
C VAL A 8 -4.66 -37.66 48.03
N ILE A 9 -4.14 -37.31 46.84
CA ILE A 9 -4.26 -36.05 46.09
C ILE A 9 -4.15 -36.38 44.59
N PHE A 10 -5.25 -36.23 43.85
CA PHE A 10 -5.25 -36.12 42.39
C PHE A 10 -5.27 -34.62 42.10
N GLY A 11 -4.11 -34.07 41.72
CA GLY A 11 -3.94 -32.66 41.44
C GLY A 11 -2.47 -32.40 41.18
N ILE A 12 -2.18 -31.92 39.98
CA ILE A 12 -0.86 -31.63 39.41
C ILE A 12 -0.30 -32.83 38.63
N ILE A 13 0.16 -32.56 37.40
CA ILE A 13 0.69 -33.46 36.36
C ILE A 13 -0.36 -34.02 35.38
N ILE A 14 -1.14 -33.14 34.74
CA ILE A 14 -1.39 -33.14 33.28
C ILE A 14 -1.60 -31.67 32.86
N ALA A 15 -0.54 -30.99 32.44
CA ALA A 15 -0.61 -29.68 31.77
C ALA A 15 0.67 -29.44 30.97
N ALA A 16 0.97 -30.34 30.05
CA ALA A 16 1.94 -30.12 28.99
C ALA A 16 1.56 -31.00 27.80
N GLN A 17 1.27 -30.35 26.67
CA GLN A 17 0.97 -30.88 25.33
C GLN A 17 -0.49 -31.33 25.05
N LEU A 18 -1.00 -30.79 23.93
CA LEU A 18 -2.36 -30.79 23.35
C LEU A 18 -3.22 -29.65 23.94
N CYS A 19 -3.54 -28.56 23.23
CA CYS A 19 -4.11 -28.47 21.89
C CYS A 19 -3.60 -27.26 21.07
N LEU A 20 -3.20 -27.55 19.84
CA LEU A 20 -3.17 -26.63 18.68
C LEU A 20 -4.58 -26.58 18.08
N THR A 21 -5.22 -25.39 18.06
CA THR A 21 -6.12 -24.82 17.01
C THR A 21 -6.85 -23.57 17.56
N PRO A 22 -7.21 -22.58 16.72
CA PRO A 22 -7.40 -21.19 17.11
C PRO A 22 -8.84 -20.86 17.57
N TYR A 23 -8.97 -20.08 18.64
CA TYR A 23 -10.25 -19.49 19.06
C TYR A 23 -10.30 -18.02 18.58
N ALA A 24 -11.04 -17.79 17.50
CA ALA A 24 -11.45 -16.48 17.04
C ALA A 24 -12.62 -15.96 17.91
N GLY A 25 -12.65 -14.66 18.20
CA GLY A 25 -13.90 -13.98 18.60
C GLY A 25 -13.91 -13.17 19.90
N VAL A 26 -12.92 -13.25 20.79
CA VAL A 26 -13.01 -12.56 22.11
C VAL A 26 -11.96 -11.45 22.31
N LYS A 27 -10.97 -11.32 21.41
CA LYS A 27 -9.92 -10.27 21.49
C LYS A 27 -10.19 -9.01 20.68
N VAL A 28 -11.20 -9.00 19.80
CA VAL A 28 -11.49 -7.86 18.92
C VAL A 28 -12.21 -6.75 19.68
N GLN A 29 -13.15 -7.11 20.56
CA GLN A 29 -13.98 -6.15 21.30
C GLN A 29 -13.21 -5.34 22.37
N ALA A 30 -12.17 -5.92 22.96
CA ALA A 30 -11.28 -5.20 23.89
C ALA A 30 -10.33 -4.24 23.15
N ALA A 31 -9.94 -4.58 21.92
CA ALA A 31 -9.13 -3.71 21.07
C ALA A 31 -9.95 -2.52 20.53
N GLU A 32 -11.24 -2.72 20.23
CA GLU A 32 -12.18 -1.67 19.83
C GLU A 32 -12.53 -0.70 20.98
N LEU A 33 -12.61 -1.19 22.23
CA LEU A 33 -12.87 -0.35 23.41
C LEU A 33 -11.68 0.53 23.82
N GLU A 34 -10.44 0.04 23.68
CA GLU A 34 -9.24 0.90 23.78
C GLU A 34 -9.17 1.91 22.60
N GLU A 35 -9.79 1.59 21.46
CA GLU A 35 -9.83 2.41 20.25
C GLU A 35 -10.63 3.70 20.43
N GLY A 36 -11.79 3.66 21.10
CA GLY A 36 -12.60 4.85 21.39
C GLY A 36 -11.85 5.90 22.23
N GLN A 37 -11.01 5.45 23.17
CA GLN A 37 -10.16 6.36 23.96
C GLN A 37 -8.96 6.93 23.17
N MET A 38 -8.57 6.31 22.04
CA MET A 38 -7.50 6.82 21.18
C MET A 38 -7.95 7.94 20.24
N PHE A 39 -9.27 8.12 20.03
CA PHE A 39 -9.84 9.16 19.18
C PHE A 39 -10.14 10.48 19.94
N GLU A 40 -10.44 10.43 21.25
CA GLU A 40 -10.81 11.62 22.04
C GLU A 40 -9.62 12.49 22.51
N ASP A 41 -8.42 11.92 22.67
CA ASP A 41 -7.28 12.59 23.33
C ASP A 41 -6.50 13.61 22.44
N SER A 42 -7.17 14.24 21.47
CA SER A 42 -6.56 15.22 20.55
C SER A 42 -7.14 16.64 20.59
N SER A 43 -8.07 16.92 21.52
CA SER A 43 -8.54 18.29 21.77
C SER A 43 -7.94 18.89 23.05
N GLU A 44 -7.17 19.96 22.82
CA GLU A 44 -6.83 21.07 23.73
C GLU A 44 -5.84 20.84 24.88
N ASP A 45 -4.75 21.64 24.84
CA ASP A 45 -4.28 22.45 25.97
C ASP A 45 -3.25 23.47 25.45
N SER A 46 -3.73 24.67 25.09
CA SER A 46 -2.88 25.86 24.96
C SER A 46 -3.08 26.75 26.18
N GLU A 47 -2.23 26.59 27.19
CA GLU A 47 -2.13 27.55 28.30
C GLU A 47 -1.53 28.88 27.80
N THR A 48 -2.25 29.98 28.01
CA THR A 48 -1.80 31.36 27.75
C THR A 48 -1.41 32.06 29.05
N PHE A 49 -0.38 32.92 28.99
CA PHE A 49 0.01 33.83 30.07
C PHE A 49 -0.18 35.30 29.64
N GLY A 50 -1.00 36.04 30.43
CA GLY A 50 -0.93 37.47 30.81
C GLY A 50 -1.04 38.58 29.74
N ASP A 51 -2.21 39.24 29.59
CA ASP A 51 -2.63 40.57 30.14
C ASP A 51 -2.18 41.75 29.22
N VAL A 52 -2.98 42.74 28.77
CA VAL A 52 -3.80 43.74 29.51
C VAL A 52 -4.84 44.43 28.58
N SER A 53 -5.97 44.84 29.18
CA SER A 53 -6.88 46.00 28.90
C SER A 53 -8.09 45.91 27.93
N ILE A 54 -9.27 46.09 28.55
CA ILE A 54 -10.67 46.33 28.11
C ILE A 54 -10.95 47.86 28.24
N PRO A 55 -11.86 48.55 27.49
CA PRO A 55 -13.30 48.29 27.60
C PRO A 55 -14.28 48.47 26.43
N ASP A 56 -15.31 47.63 26.54
CA ASP A 56 -16.76 47.78 26.33
C ASP A 56 -17.35 48.29 25.01
N ALA A 57 -18.15 47.43 24.38
CA ALA A 57 -19.49 47.77 23.91
C ALA A 57 -20.38 46.52 23.74
N GLN A 58 -21.58 46.58 24.33
CA GLN A 58 -22.65 45.58 24.30
C GLN A 58 -23.39 45.55 22.96
N SER A 59 -23.81 44.35 22.52
CA SER A 59 -25.12 43.99 21.90
C SER A 59 -24.94 42.67 21.13
N ALA A 60 -25.49 41.56 21.62
CA ALA A 60 -26.85 41.05 21.41
C ALA A 60 -26.99 40.20 20.13
N GLU A 61 -27.04 38.88 20.38
CA GLU A 61 -27.77 37.80 19.69
C GLU A 61 -27.62 37.59 18.17
N LYS A 62 -27.01 36.44 17.82
CA LYS A 62 -27.73 35.31 17.21
C LYS A 62 -26.86 34.05 17.22
N THR A 63 -27.33 33.02 17.91
CA THR A 63 -26.77 31.67 17.95
C THR A 63 -27.44 30.82 16.88
N GLU A 64 -26.66 30.36 15.91
CA GLU A 64 -26.98 29.18 15.10
C GLU A 64 -25.83 28.18 15.21
N GLU A 65 -26.24 26.95 15.51
CA GLU A 65 -25.65 25.66 15.19
C GLU A 65 -24.22 25.29 15.66
N ASN A 66 -24.16 24.27 16.52
CA ASN A 66 -23.35 23.06 16.23
C ASN A 66 -23.80 21.92 17.15
N LYS A 67 -24.66 21.05 16.61
CA LYS A 67 -24.80 19.68 17.11
C LYS A 67 -23.74 18.85 16.41
N PHE A 68 -22.72 18.44 17.17
CA PHE A 68 -21.80 17.40 16.76
C PHE A 68 -22.58 16.08 16.73
N GLY A 69 -22.79 15.54 15.53
CA GLY A 69 -23.20 14.17 15.32
C GLY A 69 -21.96 13.34 15.02
N ASP A 70 -21.80 12.27 15.78
CA ASP A 70 -20.88 11.18 15.51
C ASP A 70 -21.18 10.62 14.10
N ASP A 71 -20.22 10.70 13.19
CA ASP A 71 -20.33 10.09 11.85
C ASP A 71 -19.21 9.07 11.67
N ASP A 72 -19.35 7.96 12.41
CA ASP A 72 -18.78 6.67 12.06
C ASP A 72 -19.60 6.10 10.89
N GLY A 73 -19.53 6.80 9.76
CA GLY A 73 -20.31 6.54 8.56
C GLY A 73 -19.43 6.02 7.44
N PHE A 74 -18.85 4.83 7.58
CA PHE A 74 -18.87 3.93 6.41
C PHE A 74 -20.35 3.58 6.20
N SER A 75 -21.12 4.48 5.58
CA SER A 75 -22.29 4.00 4.87
C SER A 75 -21.73 3.09 3.80
N ASP A 76 -22.18 1.84 3.79
CA ASP A 76 -22.26 1.05 2.57
C ASP A 76 -23.06 1.91 1.57
N GLY A 77 -22.37 2.85 0.93
CA GLY A 77 -22.92 3.67 -0.12
C GLY A 77 -23.20 2.69 -1.22
N ASP A 78 -24.49 2.45 -1.45
CA ASP A 78 -25.07 1.48 -2.34
C ASP A 78 -24.05 1.04 -3.40
N VAL A 79 -23.39 -0.08 -3.11
CA VAL A 79 -22.94 -0.94 -4.19
C VAL A 79 -24.25 -1.22 -4.89
N GLU A 80 -24.51 -0.55 -6.01
CA GLU A 80 -25.44 -1.00 -7.01
C GLU A 80 -24.96 -2.41 -7.37
N THR A 81 -25.35 -3.37 -6.54
CA THR A 81 -25.34 -4.77 -6.87
C THR A 81 -26.31 -4.82 -8.02
N PHE A 82 -25.76 -4.79 -9.24
CA PHE A 82 -26.49 -5.22 -10.42
C PHE A 82 -27.09 -6.56 -10.05
N SER A 83 -28.38 -6.54 -9.73
CA SER A 83 -29.11 -7.75 -9.42
C SER A 83 -28.95 -8.61 -10.68
N ALA A 84 -28.52 -9.86 -10.51
CA ALA A 84 -28.47 -10.78 -11.64
C ALA A 84 -29.86 -10.94 -12.30
N GLU A 85 -30.92 -10.58 -11.57
CA GLU A 85 -32.31 -10.63 -11.98
C GLU A 85 -32.68 -9.56 -13.03
N ASP A 86 -32.10 -8.36 -12.97
CA ASP A 86 -32.35 -7.30 -13.98
C ASP A 86 -31.52 -7.48 -15.26
N ALA A 87 -30.34 -8.10 -15.15
CA ALA A 87 -29.46 -8.36 -16.30
C ALA A 87 -30.01 -9.47 -17.22
N ASP A 88 -30.78 -10.42 -16.69
CA ASP A 88 -31.36 -11.51 -17.48
C ASP A 88 -32.65 -11.09 -18.23
N GLN A 89 -33.43 -10.12 -17.73
CA GLN A 89 -34.59 -9.59 -18.47
C GLN A 89 -34.21 -8.80 -19.74
N PHE A 90 -33.04 -8.15 -19.78
CA PHE A 90 -32.55 -7.47 -20.99
C PHE A 90 -31.99 -8.42 -22.06
N ARG A 91 -31.60 -9.65 -21.70
CA ARG A 91 -30.96 -10.62 -22.61
C ARG A 91 -31.94 -11.25 -23.61
N GLU A 92 -33.23 -11.35 -23.29
CA GLU A 92 -34.22 -12.02 -24.14
C GLU A 92 -34.68 -11.20 -25.37
N ASN A 93 -34.31 -9.92 -25.48
CA ASN A 93 -34.77 -9.02 -26.56
C ASN A 93 -33.68 -8.53 -27.54
N MET A 94 -32.45 -9.04 -27.45
CA MET A 94 -31.39 -8.63 -28.36
C MET A 94 -31.58 -9.20 -29.76
N GLN A 95 -31.32 -8.39 -30.78
CA GLN A 95 -31.26 -8.91 -32.15
C GLN A 95 -29.94 -9.65 -32.35
N GLU A 96 -30.01 -10.94 -32.68
CA GLU A 96 -28.81 -11.76 -32.93
C GLU A 96 -28.35 -11.67 -34.39
N LEU A 97 -27.04 -11.51 -34.57
CA LEU A 97 -26.34 -11.53 -35.86
C LEU A 97 -25.18 -12.51 -35.75
N VAL A 98 -25.27 -13.64 -36.46
CA VAL A 98 -24.27 -14.71 -36.39
C VAL A 98 -23.28 -14.57 -37.55
N LEU A 99 -21.98 -14.63 -37.23
CA LEU A 99 -20.91 -14.61 -38.22
C LEU A 99 -20.92 -15.90 -39.06
N ASN A 100 -21.00 -15.74 -40.38
CA ASN A 100 -20.87 -16.83 -41.33
C ASN A 100 -19.40 -16.97 -41.78
N ALA A 101 -18.63 -17.78 -41.06
CA ALA A 101 -17.23 -18.06 -41.33
C ALA A 101 -16.90 -19.55 -41.21
N GLN A 102 -15.93 -20.01 -41.98
CA GLN A 102 -15.39 -21.38 -41.87
C GLN A 102 -14.20 -21.42 -40.89
N ASP A 103 -13.93 -22.60 -40.33
CA ASP A 103 -12.73 -22.82 -39.50
C ASP A 103 -11.45 -22.51 -40.31
N GLY A 104 -10.52 -21.79 -39.68
CA GLY A 104 -9.29 -21.26 -40.26
C GLY A 104 -9.45 -19.99 -41.10
N GLU A 105 -10.68 -19.49 -41.32
CA GLU A 105 -10.91 -18.33 -42.18
C GLU A 105 -10.40 -17.02 -41.54
N ASP A 106 -9.92 -16.09 -42.37
CA ASP A 106 -9.70 -14.70 -41.97
C ASP A 106 -11.05 -13.98 -41.85
N ILE A 107 -11.44 -13.66 -40.63
CA ILE A 107 -12.75 -13.06 -40.33
C ILE A 107 -12.72 -11.54 -40.33
N THR A 108 -11.57 -10.89 -40.57
CA THR A 108 -11.40 -9.44 -40.41
C THR A 108 -12.49 -8.64 -41.14
N VAL A 109 -12.66 -8.88 -42.45
CA VAL A 109 -13.63 -8.15 -43.27
C VAL A 109 -15.06 -8.55 -42.92
N LYS A 110 -15.32 -9.84 -42.73
CA LYS A 110 -16.66 -10.37 -42.45
C LYS A 110 -17.20 -9.88 -41.11
N LEU A 111 -16.38 -9.93 -40.06
CA LEU A 111 -16.76 -9.50 -38.73
C LEU A 111 -16.92 -7.99 -38.65
N ASN A 112 -16.04 -7.19 -39.26
CA ASN A 112 -16.23 -5.74 -39.36
C ASN A 112 -17.52 -5.38 -40.11
N THR A 113 -17.84 -6.09 -41.19
CA THR A 113 -19.11 -5.90 -41.90
C THR A 113 -20.30 -6.19 -41.00
N LEU A 114 -20.24 -7.26 -40.22
CA LEU A 114 -21.31 -7.64 -39.30
C LEU A 114 -21.45 -6.67 -38.12
N LEU A 115 -20.35 -6.16 -37.58
CA LEU A 115 -20.34 -5.13 -36.53
C LEU A 115 -20.91 -3.80 -37.04
N ALA A 116 -20.63 -3.41 -38.28
CA ALA A 116 -21.25 -2.25 -38.91
C ALA A 116 -22.77 -2.44 -39.12
N GLN A 117 -23.20 -3.65 -39.53
CA GLN A 117 -24.64 -3.96 -39.60
C GLN A 117 -25.31 -3.94 -38.22
N ALA A 118 -24.62 -4.39 -37.18
CA ALA A 118 -25.11 -4.33 -35.80
C ALA A 118 -25.26 -2.88 -35.35
N ARG A 119 -24.27 -2.02 -35.60
CA ARG A 119 -24.33 -0.58 -35.33
C ARG A 119 -25.56 0.07 -35.96
N ASP A 120 -25.86 -0.25 -37.22
CA ASP A 120 -26.98 0.36 -37.95
C ASP A 120 -28.36 -0.11 -37.44
N LYS A 121 -28.40 -1.20 -36.66
CA LYS A 121 -29.62 -1.79 -36.09
C LYS A 121 -29.79 -1.54 -34.60
N ALA A 122 -28.70 -1.36 -33.87
CA ALA A 122 -28.71 -1.27 -32.43
C ALA A 122 -29.16 0.12 -31.96
N THR A 123 -29.98 0.15 -30.91
CA THR A 123 -30.37 1.37 -30.18
C THR A 123 -30.12 1.16 -28.68
N ASP A 124 -30.33 2.21 -27.89
CA ASP A 124 -30.16 2.12 -26.43
C ASP A 124 -31.20 1.17 -25.80
N GLU A 125 -32.40 1.08 -26.38
CA GLU A 125 -33.47 0.18 -25.96
C GLU A 125 -33.33 -1.23 -26.54
N LYS A 126 -32.65 -1.38 -27.68
CA LYS A 126 -32.52 -2.64 -28.40
C LYS A 126 -31.09 -2.87 -28.89
N GLN A 127 -30.30 -3.49 -28.03
CA GLN A 127 -28.92 -3.88 -28.34
C GLN A 127 -28.89 -5.01 -29.39
N CYS A 128 -27.77 -5.08 -30.12
CA CYS A 128 -27.49 -6.18 -31.05
C CYS A 128 -26.44 -7.12 -30.48
N LYS A 129 -26.71 -8.42 -30.53
CA LYS A 129 -25.77 -9.47 -30.14
C LYS A 129 -25.10 -10.05 -31.39
N VAL A 130 -23.81 -9.80 -31.53
CA VAL A 130 -22.98 -10.35 -32.61
C VAL A 130 -22.29 -11.61 -32.11
N ILE A 131 -22.54 -12.74 -32.78
CA ILE A 131 -22.04 -14.06 -32.36
C ILE A 131 -20.95 -14.51 -33.31
N VAL A 132 -19.75 -14.74 -32.78
CA VAL A 132 -18.68 -15.49 -33.43
C VAL A 132 -18.82 -16.95 -32.98
N PRO A 133 -19.20 -17.88 -33.87
CA PRO A 133 -19.40 -19.26 -33.48
C PRO A 133 -18.09 -19.93 -33.03
N PRO A 134 -18.16 -21.05 -32.28
CA PRO A 134 -16.97 -21.81 -31.92
C PRO A 134 -16.16 -22.24 -33.15
N GLY A 135 -14.84 -22.11 -33.08
CA GLY A 135 -13.94 -22.38 -34.20
C GLY A 135 -12.63 -21.62 -34.08
N ASN A 136 -11.72 -21.86 -35.00
CA ASN A 136 -10.45 -21.16 -35.12
C ASN A 136 -10.55 -20.15 -36.26
N TYR A 137 -10.11 -18.92 -36.05
CA TYR A 137 -10.19 -17.85 -37.02
C TYR A 137 -8.91 -17.03 -37.00
N THR A 138 -8.65 -16.33 -38.10
CA THR A 138 -7.51 -15.42 -38.18
C THR A 138 -7.94 -13.96 -38.31
N LEU A 139 -7.07 -13.05 -37.85
CA LEU A 139 -7.21 -11.60 -38.02
C LEU A 139 -5.99 -11.02 -38.72
N THR A 140 -6.21 -10.45 -39.91
CA THR A 140 -5.20 -9.71 -40.69
C THR A 140 -5.30 -8.19 -40.49
N GLY A 141 -6.26 -7.71 -39.70
CA GLY A 141 -6.42 -6.30 -39.40
C GLY A 141 -7.22 -6.03 -38.13
N THR A 142 -7.49 -4.75 -37.88
CA THR A 142 -8.22 -4.27 -36.70
C THR A 142 -9.74 -4.45 -36.85
N LEU A 143 -10.38 -4.87 -35.75
CA LEU A 143 -11.83 -4.88 -35.60
C LEU A 143 -12.35 -3.57 -35.02
N HIS A 144 -13.52 -3.15 -35.50
CA HIS A 144 -14.18 -1.90 -35.13
C HIS A 144 -15.53 -2.20 -34.47
N MET A 145 -15.61 -1.95 -33.18
CA MET A 145 -16.82 -2.15 -32.38
C MET A 145 -17.54 -0.82 -32.13
N TYR A 146 -18.85 -0.85 -31.88
CA TYR A 146 -19.70 0.33 -31.73
C TYR A 146 -20.64 0.19 -30.52
N SER A 147 -21.35 1.27 -30.18
CA SER A 147 -22.30 1.29 -29.07
C SER A 147 -23.42 0.27 -29.22
N ASN A 148 -23.99 -0.17 -28.10
CA ASN A 148 -25.15 -1.07 -28.03
C ASN A 148 -24.90 -2.45 -28.66
N ILE A 149 -23.66 -2.94 -28.61
CA ILE A 149 -23.25 -4.23 -29.15
C ILE A 149 -22.78 -5.17 -28.05
N TYR A 150 -23.32 -6.39 -28.05
CA TYR A 150 -22.83 -7.54 -27.32
C TYR A 150 -22.06 -8.46 -28.28
N LEU A 151 -20.74 -8.50 -28.20
CA LEU A 151 -19.92 -9.45 -28.94
C LEU A 151 -19.73 -10.72 -28.11
N TYR A 152 -20.29 -11.83 -28.60
CA TYR A 152 -20.20 -13.14 -27.98
C TYR A 152 -19.29 -14.04 -28.83
N ALA A 153 -18.24 -14.59 -28.23
CA ALA A 153 -17.22 -15.37 -28.93
C ALA A 153 -16.80 -16.65 -28.16
N GLU A 154 -17.67 -17.16 -27.28
CA GLU A 154 -17.37 -18.38 -26.52
C GLU A 154 -17.03 -19.56 -27.45
N GLY A 155 -15.94 -20.27 -27.13
CA GLY A 155 -15.42 -21.37 -27.95
C GLY A 155 -14.69 -20.95 -29.22
N ALA A 156 -14.65 -19.66 -29.57
CA ALA A 156 -13.85 -19.16 -30.69
C ALA A 156 -12.39 -18.89 -30.26
N THR A 157 -11.44 -19.24 -31.13
CA THR A 157 -10.04 -18.83 -31.03
C THR A 157 -9.72 -17.93 -32.20
N ILE A 158 -9.39 -16.66 -31.93
CA ILE A 158 -9.09 -15.65 -32.92
C ILE A 158 -7.62 -15.29 -32.81
N THR A 159 -6.84 -15.65 -33.84
CA THR A 159 -5.38 -15.48 -33.86
C THR A 159 -4.97 -14.41 -34.86
N LYS A 160 -4.21 -13.41 -34.39
CA LYS A 160 -3.63 -12.41 -35.28
C LYS A 160 -2.59 -13.05 -36.22
N THR A 161 -2.64 -12.69 -37.50
CA THR A 161 -1.69 -13.14 -38.53
C THR A 161 -1.00 -11.99 -39.26
N SER A 162 -1.44 -10.75 -39.05
CA SER A 162 -0.79 -9.56 -39.61
C SER A 162 0.63 -9.37 -39.07
N PRO A 163 1.64 -9.06 -39.92
CA PRO A 163 3.01 -8.84 -39.46
C PRO A 163 3.23 -7.48 -38.78
N ARG A 164 2.19 -6.61 -38.74
CA ARG A 164 2.29 -5.25 -38.22
C ARG A 164 2.00 -5.17 -36.72
N LYS A 165 2.51 -4.13 -36.06
CA LYS A 165 2.19 -3.74 -34.68
C LYS A 165 0.88 -2.95 -34.64
N GLU A 166 -0.24 -3.61 -34.92
CA GLU A 166 -1.56 -2.97 -34.97
C GLU A 166 -2.51 -3.51 -33.89
N ILE A 167 -3.51 -2.68 -33.56
CA ILE A 167 -4.53 -2.98 -32.56
C ILE A 167 -5.44 -4.12 -33.06
N LEU A 168 -5.85 -5.05 -32.19
CA LEU A 168 -6.78 -6.12 -32.57
C LEU A 168 -8.22 -5.61 -32.61
N LEU A 169 -8.66 -4.89 -31.58
CA LEU A 169 -10.01 -4.32 -31.50
C LEU A 169 -9.96 -2.90 -30.95
N ARG A 170 -10.72 -2.00 -31.57
CA ARG A 170 -10.98 -0.65 -31.06
C ARG A 170 -12.47 -0.31 -31.17
N LEU A 171 -12.93 0.68 -30.40
CA LEU A 171 -14.24 1.27 -30.71
C LEU A 171 -14.10 2.29 -31.85
N GLY A 172 -15.06 2.26 -32.77
CA GLY A 172 -15.11 3.08 -33.98
C GLY A 172 -14.06 2.74 -35.04
N ASP A 173 -14.38 3.15 -36.26
CA ASP A 173 -13.52 3.09 -37.46
C ASP A 173 -12.80 4.41 -37.76
N THR A 174 -13.16 5.49 -37.05
CA THR A 174 -12.51 6.79 -37.19
C THR A 174 -11.71 7.16 -35.95
N GLN A 175 -10.83 8.14 -36.09
CA GLN A 175 -10.14 8.72 -34.94
C GLN A 175 -11.06 9.57 -34.06
N LYS A 176 -12.24 9.99 -34.53
CA LYS A 176 -13.11 10.93 -33.80
C LYS A 176 -14.22 10.19 -33.07
N SER A 177 -14.57 10.71 -31.91
CA SER A 177 -15.71 10.33 -31.08
C SER A 177 -16.30 11.58 -30.43
N ALA A 178 -17.39 11.44 -29.68
CA ALA A 178 -17.98 12.58 -28.96
C ALA A 178 -17.10 13.13 -27.81
N GLY A 179 -16.11 12.36 -27.34
CA GLY A 179 -15.30 12.71 -26.18
C GLY A 179 -15.98 12.41 -24.86
N GLY A 180 -15.30 12.70 -23.77
CA GLY A 180 -15.79 12.43 -22.42
C GLY A 180 -16.20 10.98 -22.26
N TYR A 181 -17.36 10.80 -21.65
CA TYR A 181 -17.98 9.49 -21.44
C TYR A 181 -19.13 9.21 -22.46
N GLU A 182 -19.30 10.07 -23.46
CA GLU A 182 -20.41 10.05 -24.42
C GLU A 182 -20.03 9.48 -25.80
N GLY A 183 -18.76 9.09 -25.99
CA GLY A 183 -18.26 8.57 -27.27
C GLY A 183 -18.96 7.27 -27.69
N TYR A 184 -18.91 6.27 -26.83
CA TYR A 184 -19.51 4.96 -27.02
C TYR A 184 -20.22 4.48 -25.76
N ARG A 185 -21.20 3.60 -25.88
CA ARG A 185 -21.92 3.09 -24.70
C ARG A 185 -22.49 1.70 -24.86
N ASN A 186 -22.75 1.02 -23.74
CA ASN A 186 -23.45 -0.26 -23.68
C ASN A 186 -22.75 -1.33 -24.53
N ILE A 187 -21.50 -1.61 -24.19
CA ILE A 187 -20.65 -2.55 -24.93
C ILE A 187 -20.38 -3.75 -24.04
N THR A 188 -20.62 -4.95 -24.55
CA THR A 188 -20.21 -6.19 -23.90
C THR A 188 -19.32 -7.00 -24.83
N ILE A 189 -18.18 -7.46 -24.32
CA ILE A 189 -17.32 -8.46 -24.96
C ILE A 189 -17.29 -9.68 -24.05
N ASP A 190 -17.80 -10.81 -24.55
CA ASP A 190 -17.99 -12.03 -23.77
C ASP A 190 -17.37 -13.23 -24.47
N GLY A 191 -16.38 -13.84 -23.81
CA GLY A 191 -15.77 -15.07 -24.27
C GLY A 191 -14.73 -14.89 -25.37
N GLY A 192 -14.24 -16.05 -25.83
CA GLY A 192 -13.25 -16.16 -26.89
C GLY A 192 -11.81 -16.14 -26.39
N THR A 193 -10.95 -16.80 -27.15
CA THR A 193 -9.50 -16.72 -27.01
C THR A 193 -8.96 -15.78 -28.07
N TRP A 194 -8.36 -14.67 -27.65
CA TRP A 194 -7.83 -13.62 -28.50
C TRP A 194 -6.31 -13.64 -28.41
N ASP A 195 -5.70 -14.28 -29.40
CA ASP A 195 -4.26 -14.44 -29.49
C ASP A 195 -3.64 -13.32 -30.32
N SER A 196 -2.94 -12.42 -29.63
CA SER A 196 -2.20 -11.32 -30.25
C SER A 196 -1.01 -11.82 -31.07
N ASN A 197 -0.58 -13.07 -30.85
CA ASN A 197 0.41 -13.81 -31.63
C ASN A 197 1.63 -12.94 -31.98
N TYR A 198 2.32 -12.42 -30.96
CA TYR A 198 3.46 -11.53 -31.18
C TYR A 198 4.54 -12.13 -32.11
N GLU A 199 4.57 -13.46 -32.28
CA GLU A 199 5.52 -14.14 -33.15
C GLU A 199 5.35 -13.79 -34.64
N CYS A 200 4.13 -13.48 -35.07
CA CYS A 200 3.88 -13.08 -36.46
C CYS A 200 4.45 -11.70 -36.79
N VAL A 201 4.82 -10.89 -35.79
CA VAL A 201 5.36 -9.54 -36.01
C VAL A 201 6.82 -9.61 -36.45
N GLU A 202 7.10 -9.13 -37.66
CA GLU A 202 8.45 -9.15 -38.25
C GLU A 202 9.44 -8.29 -37.47
N ASP A 203 9.04 -7.06 -37.09
CA ASP A 203 9.86 -6.14 -36.29
C ASP A 203 9.56 -6.25 -34.78
N LYS A 204 9.37 -7.46 -34.25
CA LYS A 204 9.13 -7.63 -32.80
C LYS A 204 10.29 -7.12 -31.93
N GLY A 205 11.52 -7.16 -32.45
CA GLY A 205 12.72 -6.62 -31.80
C GLY A 205 12.75 -5.09 -31.70
N GLY A 206 12.27 -4.38 -32.72
CA GLY A 206 12.27 -2.91 -32.77
C GLY A 206 11.39 -2.23 -31.72
N PRO A 207 11.49 -0.90 -31.58
CA PRO A 207 10.81 -0.15 -30.52
C PRO A 207 9.28 -0.29 -30.60
N GLY A 208 8.62 -0.16 -29.46
CA GLY A 208 7.17 -0.16 -29.34
C GLY A 208 6.50 -1.53 -29.47
N GLY A 209 5.32 -1.63 -28.87
CA GLY A 209 4.42 -2.78 -28.93
C GLY A 209 3.10 -2.45 -29.63
N PHE A 210 2.07 -3.25 -29.38
CA PHE A 210 0.71 -2.93 -29.79
C PHE A 210 -0.31 -3.40 -28.75
N VAL A 211 -1.42 -2.68 -28.69
CA VAL A 211 -2.51 -2.94 -27.75
C VAL A 211 -3.41 -4.03 -28.31
N GLY A 212 -3.85 -4.97 -27.48
CA GLY A 212 -4.89 -5.93 -27.86
C GLY A 212 -6.21 -5.20 -28.13
N PHE A 213 -6.93 -4.87 -27.06
CA PHE A 213 -8.18 -4.12 -27.11
C PHE A 213 -8.00 -2.70 -26.60
N ARG A 214 -8.42 -1.74 -27.41
CA ARG A 214 -8.27 -0.31 -27.13
C ARG A 214 -9.63 0.36 -27.06
N ILE A 215 -10.07 0.68 -25.85
CA ILE A 215 -11.43 1.17 -25.56
C ILE A 215 -11.31 2.59 -24.99
N GLY A 216 -11.82 3.58 -25.71
CA GLY A 216 -11.74 4.97 -25.31
C GLY A 216 -13.09 5.69 -25.37
N HIS A 217 -13.26 6.74 -24.56
CA HIS A 217 -14.48 7.57 -24.48
C HIS A 217 -15.76 6.74 -24.41
N ALA A 218 -15.89 5.90 -23.39
CA ALA A 218 -16.99 4.95 -23.31
C ALA A 218 -17.68 4.94 -21.95
N THR A 219 -18.96 4.60 -21.94
CA THR A 219 -19.73 4.34 -20.72
C THR A 219 -20.35 2.95 -20.76
N ASN A 220 -20.45 2.26 -19.62
CA ASN A 220 -21.11 0.96 -19.51
C ASN A 220 -20.45 -0.09 -20.41
N VAL A 221 -19.24 -0.51 -20.02
CA VAL A 221 -18.42 -1.48 -20.75
C VAL A 221 -18.22 -2.73 -19.90
N THR A 222 -18.57 -3.91 -20.44
CA THR A 222 -18.29 -5.19 -19.80
C THR A 222 -17.33 -6.02 -20.66
N VAL A 223 -16.24 -6.49 -20.08
CA VAL A 223 -15.34 -7.48 -20.68
C VAL A 223 -15.31 -8.70 -19.76
N LYS A 224 -15.87 -9.82 -20.23
CA LYS A 224 -16.01 -11.01 -19.38
C LYS A 224 -15.63 -12.31 -20.08
N ASN A 225 -15.10 -13.26 -19.31
CA ASN A 225 -14.75 -14.61 -19.78
C ASN A 225 -13.76 -14.64 -20.96
N VAL A 226 -13.01 -13.57 -21.19
CA VAL A 226 -12.10 -13.44 -22.34
C VAL A 226 -10.74 -14.01 -21.99
N THR A 227 -10.14 -14.79 -22.89
CA THR A 227 -8.74 -15.23 -22.77
C THR A 227 -7.87 -14.42 -23.72
N PHE A 228 -6.99 -13.57 -23.20
CA PHE A 228 -6.03 -12.78 -23.95
C PHE A 228 -4.65 -13.45 -23.94
N LEU A 229 -4.06 -13.68 -25.12
CA LEU A 229 -2.78 -14.38 -25.25
C LEU A 229 -1.71 -13.56 -25.99
N ASN A 230 -0.45 -13.78 -25.59
CA ASN A 230 0.76 -13.47 -26.35
C ASN A 230 0.90 -12.01 -26.81
N ASN A 231 0.88 -11.06 -25.87
CA ASN A 231 1.09 -9.64 -26.19
C ASN A 231 2.57 -9.28 -26.48
N LEU A 232 2.77 -8.31 -27.37
CA LEU A 232 4.07 -7.70 -27.66
C LEU A 232 4.21 -6.32 -26.97
N LYS A 233 5.02 -6.24 -25.92
CA LYS A 233 5.55 -4.99 -25.33
C LYS A 233 4.51 -3.94 -24.86
N SER A 234 3.22 -4.26 -24.77
CA SER A 234 2.16 -3.28 -24.53
C SER A 234 1.00 -3.90 -23.74
N HIS A 235 -0.18 -3.29 -23.83
CA HIS A 235 -1.35 -3.66 -23.04
C HIS A 235 -2.18 -4.72 -23.75
N PHE A 236 -2.75 -5.66 -23.01
CA PHE A 236 -3.76 -6.56 -23.57
C PHE A 236 -5.10 -5.84 -23.68
N LEU A 237 -5.45 -5.06 -22.66
CA LEU A 237 -6.63 -4.21 -22.59
C LEU A 237 -6.24 -2.82 -22.10
N GLU A 238 -6.58 -1.79 -22.86
CA GLU A 238 -6.34 -0.39 -22.51
C GLU A 238 -7.68 0.35 -22.52
N LEU A 239 -8.02 0.96 -21.37
CA LEU A 239 -9.19 1.81 -21.18
C LEU A 239 -8.72 3.26 -21.03
N ALA A 240 -9.33 4.21 -21.75
CA ALA A 240 -9.06 5.63 -21.56
C ALA A 240 -10.34 6.46 -21.59
N GLY A 241 -10.58 7.29 -20.56
CA GLY A 241 -11.82 8.06 -20.48
C GLY A 241 -13.06 7.15 -20.45
N VAL A 242 -13.01 6.08 -19.66
CA VAL A 242 -14.11 5.10 -19.55
C VAL A 242 -14.81 5.24 -18.20
N LYS A 243 -16.14 5.25 -18.21
CA LYS A 243 -16.98 5.31 -17.00
C LYS A 243 -17.86 4.07 -16.87
N ASN A 244 -17.97 3.52 -15.67
CA ASN A 244 -18.79 2.33 -15.40
C ASN A 244 -18.33 1.14 -16.26
N ALA A 245 -17.22 0.50 -15.87
CA ALA A 245 -16.75 -0.70 -16.56
C ALA A 245 -16.48 -1.86 -15.62
N GLU A 246 -16.76 -3.07 -16.10
CA GLU A 246 -16.49 -4.32 -15.39
C GLU A 246 -15.62 -5.24 -16.25
N ILE A 247 -14.51 -5.71 -15.66
CA ILE A 247 -13.61 -6.70 -16.25
C ILE A 247 -13.58 -7.90 -15.33
N THR A 248 -14.15 -9.02 -15.76
CA THR A 248 -14.36 -10.18 -14.89
C THR A 248 -14.17 -11.54 -15.54
N GLY A 249 -13.65 -12.52 -14.79
CA GLY A 249 -13.46 -13.89 -15.29
C GLY A 249 -12.49 -14.00 -16.48
N CYS A 250 -11.69 -12.97 -16.75
CA CYS A 250 -10.77 -12.95 -17.88
C CYS A 250 -9.41 -13.57 -17.51
N THR A 251 -8.71 -14.07 -18.51
CA THR A 251 -7.33 -14.57 -18.39
C THR A 251 -6.40 -13.76 -19.28
N PHE A 252 -5.31 -13.25 -18.73
CA PHE A 252 -4.24 -12.55 -19.44
C PHE A 252 -2.96 -13.37 -19.32
N ARG A 253 -2.48 -13.94 -20.43
CA ARG A 253 -1.34 -14.86 -20.39
C ARG A 253 -0.37 -14.66 -21.53
N GLY A 254 0.91 -14.69 -21.21
CA GLY A 254 1.99 -14.73 -22.19
C GLY A 254 2.34 -13.35 -22.73
N TYR A 255 3.56 -12.93 -22.42
CA TYR A 255 4.16 -11.69 -22.91
C TYR A 255 5.45 -12.02 -23.65
N TRP A 256 5.90 -11.14 -24.56
CA TRP A 256 7.14 -11.35 -25.30
C TRP A 256 8.32 -11.63 -24.34
N LYS A 257 8.86 -12.87 -24.38
CA LYS A 257 9.73 -13.41 -23.33
C LYS A 257 11.07 -12.71 -23.25
N GLU A 258 11.62 -12.34 -24.39
CA GLU A 258 12.90 -11.65 -24.55
C GLU A 258 12.81 -10.18 -24.16
N PHE A 259 11.62 -9.65 -23.85
CA PHE A 259 11.51 -8.28 -23.38
C PHE A 259 12.09 -8.12 -21.97
N THR A 260 13.05 -7.21 -21.87
CA THR A 260 13.72 -6.85 -20.62
C THR A 260 13.59 -5.36 -20.27
N GLY A 261 13.21 -4.51 -21.23
CA GLY A 261 13.00 -3.07 -21.04
C GLY A 261 11.67 -2.75 -20.36
N GLY A 262 11.38 -3.48 -19.28
CA GLY A 262 10.47 -3.17 -18.16
C GLY A 262 8.95 -3.02 -18.32
N GLY A 263 8.39 -3.34 -19.48
CA GLY A 263 7.01 -3.84 -19.69
C GLY A 263 5.81 -3.02 -19.20
N GLN A 264 4.67 -3.25 -19.85
CA GLN A 264 3.43 -2.50 -19.62
C GLN A 264 2.39 -3.34 -18.84
N GLU A 265 1.40 -2.69 -18.23
CA GLU A 265 0.28 -3.36 -17.55
C GLU A 265 -0.57 -4.14 -18.56
N CYS A 266 -1.09 -5.28 -18.12
CA CYS A 266 -2.05 -6.05 -18.90
C CYS A 266 -3.37 -5.29 -19.09
N ILE A 267 -3.88 -4.73 -17.99
CA ILE A 267 -5.02 -3.81 -18.00
C ILE A 267 -4.50 -2.42 -17.62
N GLN A 268 -4.57 -1.50 -18.57
CA GLN A 268 -4.21 -0.12 -18.40
C GLN A 268 -5.48 0.73 -18.24
N LEU A 269 -5.59 1.50 -17.16
CA LEU A 269 -6.60 2.54 -16.97
C LEU A 269 -5.92 3.88 -17.22
N ASP A 270 -6.41 4.68 -18.17
CA ASP A 270 -5.72 5.91 -18.53
C ASP A 270 -6.63 7.05 -18.99
N ALA A 271 -6.02 8.12 -19.49
CA ALA A 271 -6.66 9.34 -19.91
C ALA A 271 -6.57 9.56 -21.43
N CYS A 272 -7.61 10.18 -21.99
CA CYS A 272 -7.63 10.53 -23.41
C CYS A 272 -6.74 11.73 -23.73
N MET A 273 -5.45 11.48 -23.99
CA MET A 273 -4.44 12.49 -24.33
C MET A 273 -3.54 12.05 -25.50
N PRO A 274 -2.88 12.98 -26.23
CA PRO A 274 -2.19 12.64 -27.48
C PRO A 274 -1.03 11.65 -27.32
N ARG A 275 -0.29 11.73 -26.20
CA ARG A 275 0.86 10.84 -25.91
C ARG A 275 0.46 9.58 -25.15
N ILE A 276 -0.71 9.60 -24.52
CA ILE A 276 -1.23 8.50 -23.70
C ILE A 276 -2.03 7.55 -24.59
N PHE A 277 -3.05 8.10 -25.26
CA PHE A 277 -4.03 7.35 -26.03
C PHE A 277 -4.14 7.87 -27.48
N PRO A 278 -3.06 7.80 -28.28
CA PRO A 278 -3.01 8.39 -29.62
C PRO A 278 -4.03 7.79 -30.59
N GLY A 279 -4.59 8.63 -31.46
CA GLY A 279 -5.53 8.22 -32.50
C GLY A 279 -6.99 8.11 -32.03
N TYR A 280 -7.30 8.74 -30.89
CA TYR A 280 -8.60 8.77 -30.24
C TYR A 280 -8.95 10.20 -29.80
N LEU A 281 -9.53 10.96 -30.71
CA LEU A 281 -9.99 12.33 -30.50
C LEU A 281 -11.42 12.35 -29.93
N PRO A 282 -11.76 13.40 -29.16
CA PRO A 282 -10.92 14.52 -28.74
C PRO A 282 -9.89 14.16 -27.66
N TYR A 283 -8.82 14.93 -27.52
CA TYR A 283 -7.89 14.79 -26.39
C TYR A 283 -8.30 15.74 -25.27
N ASP A 284 -9.31 15.34 -24.51
CA ASP A 284 -9.96 16.16 -23.48
C ASP A 284 -9.50 15.86 -22.05
N GLY A 285 -8.58 14.89 -21.89
CA GLY A 285 -8.05 14.50 -20.59
C GLY A 285 -9.05 13.76 -19.70
N SER A 286 -10.11 13.18 -20.28
CA SER A 286 -11.04 12.32 -19.55
C SER A 286 -10.32 11.08 -19.01
N VAL A 287 -10.48 10.82 -17.71
CA VAL A 287 -9.86 9.71 -16.98
C VAL A 287 -10.84 8.54 -16.83
N CYS A 288 -10.39 7.40 -16.32
CA CYS A 288 -11.30 6.29 -15.99
C CYS A 288 -11.97 6.50 -14.62
N GLU A 289 -13.27 6.19 -14.54
CA GLU A 289 -14.10 6.30 -13.34
C GLU A 289 -15.03 5.09 -13.16
N ASN A 290 -15.28 4.67 -11.91
CA ASN A 290 -16.21 3.59 -11.59
C ASN A 290 -15.85 2.27 -12.31
N ILE A 291 -14.66 1.73 -12.01
CA ILE A 291 -14.14 0.53 -12.68
C ILE A 291 -14.03 -0.63 -11.70
N VAL A 292 -14.56 -1.79 -12.06
CA VAL A 292 -14.47 -3.03 -11.30
C VAL A 292 -13.63 -4.04 -12.09
N ILE A 293 -12.55 -4.52 -11.48
CA ILE A 293 -11.68 -5.57 -12.04
C ILE A 293 -11.64 -6.72 -11.04
N LYS A 294 -12.38 -7.79 -11.32
CA LYS A 294 -12.55 -8.89 -10.37
C LYS A 294 -12.47 -10.29 -10.96
N ASP A 295 -12.00 -11.25 -10.18
CA ASP A 295 -11.99 -12.67 -10.54
C ASP A 295 -11.21 -12.98 -11.84
N ASN A 296 -10.17 -12.18 -12.15
CA ASN A 296 -9.33 -12.38 -13.32
C ASN A 296 -8.03 -13.13 -12.96
N THR A 297 -7.41 -13.74 -13.98
CA THR A 297 -6.10 -14.40 -13.87
C THR A 297 -5.07 -13.72 -14.76
N PHE A 298 -3.90 -13.41 -14.19
CA PHE A 298 -2.73 -12.87 -14.88
C PHE A 298 -1.56 -13.85 -14.73
N GLU A 299 -0.95 -14.29 -15.82
CA GLU A 299 0.07 -15.33 -15.78
C GLU A 299 1.19 -15.13 -16.81
N ASP A 300 2.43 -15.20 -16.34
CA ASP A 300 3.63 -15.05 -17.19
C ASP A 300 3.62 -13.75 -18.01
N VAL A 301 3.21 -12.67 -17.34
CA VAL A 301 3.12 -11.31 -17.88
C VAL A 301 4.10 -10.37 -17.19
N PHE A 302 4.26 -9.15 -17.71
CA PHE A 302 5.24 -8.21 -17.17
C PHE A 302 4.70 -7.44 -15.96
N ALA A 303 3.56 -6.77 -16.10
CA ALA A 303 2.84 -6.06 -15.05
C ALA A 303 1.33 -6.33 -15.16
N GLY A 304 0.60 -6.24 -14.04
CA GLY A 304 -0.82 -6.61 -13.96
C GLY A 304 -1.78 -5.47 -14.34
N ILE A 305 -2.24 -4.71 -13.36
CA ILE A 305 -3.27 -3.66 -13.51
C ILE A 305 -2.70 -2.31 -13.08
N GLY A 306 -3.04 -1.23 -13.78
CA GLY A 306 -2.70 0.10 -13.29
C GLY A 306 -2.67 1.17 -14.37
N SER A 307 -1.82 2.18 -14.14
CA SER A 307 -1.64 3.33 -15.02
C SER A 307 -0.17 3.73 -15.08
N HIS A 308 0.43 3.79 -16.29
CA HIS A 308 1.73 4.45 -16.51
C HIS A 308 1.69 5.98 -16.62
N SER A 309 0.51 6.58 -16.84
CA SER A 309 0.32 8.03 -16.98
C SER A 309 -0.62 8.57 -15.91
N MET A 310 -0.68 9.89 -15.79
CA MET A 310 -1.72 10.56 -15.01
C MET A 310 -2.09 11.93 -15.57
N MET A 311 -3.27 12.41 -15.21
CA MET A 311 -3.67 13.81 -15.37
C MET A 311 -3.51 14.56 -14.05
N PHE A 312 -2.82 15.70 -14.09
CA PHE A 312 -2.71 16.57 -12.92
C PHE A 312 -4.07 17.13 -12.53
N ASP A 313 -4.37 17.02 -11.24
CA ASP A 313 -5.58 17.39 -10.54
C ASP A 313 -6.86 16.70 -11.07
N LYS A 314 -6.70 15.53 -11.69
CA LYS A 314 -7.79 14.68 -12.19
C LYS A 314 -7.47 13.20 -11.91
N PRO A 315 -7.82 12.66 -10.74
CA PRO A 315 -7.51 11.29 -10.37
C PRO A 315 -8.39 10.28 -11.10
N TYR A 316 -7.89 9.05 -11.29
CA TYR A 316 -8.72 7.89 -11.61
C TYR A 316 -9.53 7.54 -10.37
N LYS A 317 -10.87 7.50 -10.48
CA LYS A 317 -11.73 7.51 -9.30
C LYS A 317 -12.65 6.31 -9.19
N ASN A 318 -12.88 5.85 -7.97
CA ASN A 318 -13.81 4.75 -7.66
C ASN A 318 -13.44 3.46 -8.38
N ILE A 319 -12.28 2.90 -8.04
CA ILE A 319 -11.74 1.70 -8.67
C ILE A 319 -11.73 0.57 -7.66
N THR A 320 -12.31 -0.57 -8.03
CA THR A 320 -12.29 -1.80 -7.22
C THR A 320 -11.51 -2.89 -7.93
N ILE A 321 -10.43 -3.36 -7.30
CA ILE A 321 -9.59 -4.45 -7.79
C ILE A 321 -9.66 -5.59 -6.77
N SER A 322 -10.45 -6.62 -7.06
CA SER A 322 -10.76 -7.66 -6.08
C SER A 322 -10.64 -9.10 -6.57
N ASN A 323 -10.21 -10.02 -5.70
CA ASN A 323 -10.22 -11.45 -5.98
C ASN A 323 -9.48 -11.89 -7.26
N ASN A 324 -8.51 -11.09 -7.73
CA ASN A 324 -7.71 -11.46 -8.90
C ASN A 324 -6.51 -12.33 -8.49
N ARG A 325 -6.07 -13.16 -9.42
CA ARG A 325 -4.88 -14.00 -9.26
C ARG A 325 -3.76 -13.54 -10.19
N PHE A 326 -2.61 -13.20 -9.63
CA PHE A 326 -1.39 -12.83 -10.35
C PHE A 326 -0.33 -13.90 -10.10
N ASN A 327 0.16 -14.54 -11.15
CA ASN A 327 1.20 -15.57 -11.05
C ASN A 327 2.37 -15.21 -11.99
N ASN A 328 3.60 -15.23 -11.46
CA ASN A 328 4.82 -15.05 -12.25
C ASN A 328 4.88 -13.71 -13.01
N LEU A 329 4.73 -12.60 -12.29
CA LEU A 329 4.88 -11.26 -12.88
C LEU A 329 6.31 -10.75 -12.67
N LYS A 330 7.00 -10.38 -13.75
CA LYS A 330 8.38 -9.88 -13.66
C LYS A 330 8.50 -8.59 -12.84
N LYS A 331 7.49 -7.71 -12.91
CA LYS A 331 7.43 -6.39 -12.26
C LYS A 331 6.31 -6.37 -11.21
N ARG A 332 5.40 -5.40 -11.25
CA ARG A 332 4.36 -5.18 -10.24
C ARG A 332 3.01 -5.75 -10.62
N ALA A 333 2.25 -6.23 -9.64
CA ALA A 333 0.90 -6.72 -9.85
C ALA A 333 -0.10 -5.57 -10.02
N ILE A 334 -0.07 -4.56 -9.15
CA ILE A 334 -1.02 -3.45 -9.19
C ILE A 334 -0.30 -2.11 -9.01
N TRP A 335 -0.63 -1.12 -9.84
CA TRP A 335 -0.17 0.26 -9.70
C TRP A 335 -1.34 1.26 -9.71
N CYS A 336 -1.63 1.82 -8.54
CA CYS A 336 -2.58 2.91 -8.32
C CYS A 336 -1.84 4.26 -8.42
N LEU A 337 -1.57 4.72 -9.64
CA LEU A 337 -0.96 6.03 -9.89
C LEU A 337 -2.05 7.10 -10.00
N ASN A 338 -2.09 8.06 -9.08
CA ASN A 338 -3.08 9.14 -9.05
C ASN A 338 -4.52 8.61 -8.95
N TYR A 339 -4.74 7.60 -8.11
CA TYR A 339 -6.05 6.99 -7.88
C TYR A 339 -6.69 7.65 -6.66
N GLN A 340 -8.03 7.71 -6.65
CA GLN A 340 -8.82 8.17 -5.53
C GLN A 340 -10.00 7.23 -5.28
N ASP A 341 -10.39 7.06 -4.01
CA ASP A 341 -11.52 6.24 -3.57
C ASP A 341 -11.42 4.81 -4.13
N THR A 342 -10.32 4.12 -3.83
CA THR A 342 -9.96 2.84 -4.45
C THR A 342 -9.83 1.72 -3.44
N VAL A 343 -10.33 0.54 -3.79
CA VAL A 343 -10.23 -0.68 -2.97
C VAL A 343 -9.45 -1.76 -3.71
N VAL A 344 -8.37 -2.23 -3.10
CA VAL A 344 -7.55 -3.36 -3.56
C VAL A 344 -7.64 -4.49 -2.53
N THR A 345 -8.46 -5.51 -2.79
CA THR A 345 -8.78 -6.51 -1.77
C THR A 345 -8.89 -7.96 -2.22
N GLY A 346 -8.53 -8.91 -1.35
CA GLY A 346 -8.71 -10.34 -1.62
C GLY A 346 -7.86 -10.90 -2.77
N ASN A 347 -6.89 -10.14 -3.29
CA ASN A 347 -6.08 -10.58 -4.42
C ASN A 347 -4.98 -11.54 -3.96
N THR A 348 -4.66 -12.50 -4.81
CA THR A 348 -3.55 -13.45 -4.59
C THR A 348 -2.44 -13.18 -5.61
N MET A 349 -1.27 -12.78 -5.13
CA MET A 349 -0.10 -12.43 -5.92
C MET A 349 1.04 -13.40 -5.57
N THR A 350 1.35 -14.31 -6.48
CA THR A 350 2.36 -15.35 -6.28
C THR A 350 3.52 -15.17 -7.26
N ASN A 351 4.74 -15.09 -6.74
CA ASN A 351 5.95 -14.85 -7.52
C ASN A 351 5.81 -13.59 -8.38
N VAL A 352 5.59 -12.46 -7.74
CA VAL A 352 5.52 -11.14 -8.40
C VAL A 352 6.74 -10.31 -8.02
N GLY A 353 7.27 -9.48 -8.92
CA GLY A 353 8.39 -8.56 -8.61
C GLY A 353 7.99 -7.45 -7.62
N GLY A 354 6.71 -7.11 -7.54
CA GLY A 354 6.14 -6.20 -6.55
C GLY A 354 4.63 -6.42 -6.42
N GLY A 355 4.07 -6.22 -5.24
CA GLY A 355 2.64 -6.36 -5.00
C GLY A 355 1.85 -5.13 -5.44
N VAL A 356 1.50 -4.27 -4.48
CA VAL A 356 0.70 -3.06 -4.71
C VAL A 356 1.57 -1.82 -4.60
N TYR A 357 1.53 -0.98 -5.62
CA TYR A 357 2.20 0.33 -5.63
C TYR A 357 1.14 1.43 -5.69
N VAL A 358 1.24 2.40 -4.79
CA VAL A 358 0.36 3.58 -4.74
C VAL A 358 1.23 4.82 -4.78
N ARG A 359 0.89 5.75 -5.68
CA ARG A 359 1.64 7.00 -5.85
C ARG A 359 0.70 8.17 -6.08
N SER A 360 0.87 9.25 -5.32
CA SER A 360 0.05 10.46 -5.45
C SER A 360 0.28 11.14 -6.80
N VAL A 361 1.54 11.44 -7.13
CA VAL A 361 1.96 12.11 -8.35
C VAL A 361 3.20 11.43 -8.94
N TYR A 362 3.27 11.36 -10.26
CA TYR A 362 4.45 10.95 -11.00
C TYR A 362 4.87 12.01 -12.01
N THR A 363 5.74 12.92 -11.57
CA THR A 363 6.15 14.12 -12.33
C THR A 363 6.65 13.82 -13.75
N ARG A 364 7.25 12.64 -13.95
CA ARG A 364 7.85 12.22 -15.24
C ARG A 364 6.82 11.87 -16.31
N ASN A 365 5.60 11.47 -15.94
CA ASN A 365 4.53 11.15 -16.89
C ASN A 365 3.16 11.68 -16.45
N ALA A 366 3.17 12.87 -15.83
CA ALA A 366 1.97 13.63 -15.53
C ALA A 366 1.65 14.57 -16.70
N HIS A 367 0.38 14.82 -16.95
CA HIS A 367 -0.11 15.63 -18.07
C HIS A 367 -1.16 16.63 -17.62
N THR A 368 -1.32 17.70 -18.38
CA THR A 368 -2.36 18.73 -18.18
C THR A 368 -3.13 18.91 -19.50
N VAL A 369 -4.37 19.36 -19.42
CA VAL A 369 -5.10 19.76 -20.63
C VAL A 369 -4.70 21.18 -21.05
N SER A 370 -4.82 21.48 -22.35
CA SER A 370 -4.48 22.81 -22.87
C SER A 370 -5.30 23.90 -22.16
N GLY A 371 -4.62 24.91 -21.62
CA GLY A 371 -5.26 26.02 -20.91
C GLY A 371 -5.64 25.72 -19.45
N GLN A 372 -5.30 24.55 -18.91
CA GLN A 372 -5.46 24.25 -17.49
C GLN A 372 -4.56 25.17 -16.65
N GLU A 373 -5.17 25.87 -15.68
CA GLU A 373 -4.41 26.54 -14.62
C GLU A 373 -3.89 25.48 -13.64
N VAL A 374 -2.62 25.60 -13.28
CA VAL A 374 -1.93 24.65 -12.38
C VAL A 374 -1.30 25.41 -11.23
N SER A 375 -1.50 24.90 -10.02
CA SER A 375 -0.92 25.46 -8.82
C SER A 375 -0.51 24.36 -7.83
N PRO A 376 0.41 24.62 -6.88
CA PRO A 376 0.85 23.63 -5.88
C PRO A 376 -0.27 23.10 -4.96
N GLU A 377 -1.41 23.78 -4.94
CA GLU A 377 -2.63 23.40 -4.21
C GLU A 377 -3.41 22.27 -4.90
N GLY A 378 -3.21 22.07 -6.21
CA GLY A 378 -3.77 20.92 -6.93
C GLY A 378 -3.16 19.60 -6.48
N ASN A 379 -3.89 18.49 -6.63
CA ASN A 379 -3.41 17.16 -6.22
C ASN A 379 -3.06 17.02 -4.72
N GLN A 380 -3.68 17.84 -3.84
CA GLN A 380 -3.45 17.82 -2.38
C GLN A 380 -4.58 17.13 -1.58
N TYR A 381 -5.52 16.48 -2.25
CA TYR A 381 -6.61 15.73 -1.61
C TYR A 381 -6.13 14.43 -0.96
N ALA A 382 -6.99 13.82 -0.14
CA ALA A 382 -6.79 12.45 0.32
C ALA A 382 -7.13 11.45 -0.81
N GLU A 383 -6.27 10.45 -0.98
CA GLU A 383 -6.45 9.39 -1.98
C GLU A 383 -7.51 8.38 -1.55
N ASN A 384 -7.76 8.21 -0.23
CA ASN A 384 -8.78 7.29 0.29
C ASN A 384 -8.66 5.86 -0.29
N ILE A 385 -7.47 5.27 -0.16
CA ILE A 385 -7.17 3.95 -0.74
C ILE A 385 -7.12 2.89 0.35
N LEU A 386 -7.89 1.82 0.17
CA LEU A 386 -7.86 0.64 1.02
C LEU A 386 -7.13 -0.52 0.32
N ILE A 387 -6.06 -1.02 0.95
CA ILE A 387 -5.35 -2.23 0.54
C ILE A 387 -5.55 -3.28 1.63
N ALA A 388 -6.48 -4.22 1.40
CA ALA A 388 -6.96 -5.10 2.46
C ALA A 388 -6.96 -6.58 2.06
N ASP A 389 -6.56 -7.45 3.00
CA ASP A 389 -6.81 -8.89 2.88
C ASP A 389 -6.16 -9.54 1.63
N ASN A 390 -5.05 -8.98 1.12
CA ASN A 390 -4.30 -9.53 -0.01
C ASN A 390 -3.21 -10.52 0.46
N GLN A 391 -2.91 -11.51 -0.39
CA GLN A 391 -1.81 -12.46 -0.19
C GLN A 391 -0.72 -12.18 -1.24
N ILE A 392 0.49 -11.83 -0.79
CA ILE A 392 1.58 -11.36 -1.64
C ILE A 392 2.85 -12.18 -1.36
N THR A 393 3.34 -12.86 -2.38
CA THR A 393 4.63 -13.56 -2.37
C THR A 393 5.50 -12.95 -3.45
N VAL A 394 6.56 -12.26 -3.01
CA VAL A 394 7.47 -11.56 -3.90
C VAL A 394 8.61 -12.48 -4.32
N LEU A 395 8.89 -12.51 -5.63
CA LEU A 395 9.98 -13.28 -6.22
C LEU A 395 11.36 -12.74 -5.83
N GLU A 396 12.40 -13.55 -6.05
CA GLU A 396 13.79 -13.10 -5.86
C GLU A 396 14.12 -11.90 -6.77
N PRO A 397 14.87 -10.89 -6.30
CA PRO A 397 15.15 -9.67 -7.05
C PRO A 397 15.59 -9.94 -8.49
N THR A 398 14.90 -9.29 -9.43
CA THR A 398 15.14 -9.44 -10.87
C THR A 398 15.94 -8.26 -11.40
N VAL A 399 16.42 -8.40 -12.64
CA VAL A 399 16.99 -7.30 -13.41
C VAL A 399 15.97 -6.86 -14.44
N ILE A 400 15.60 -5.58 -14.40
CA ILE A 400 14.71 -4.94 -15.35
C ILE A 400 15.48 -3.78 -15.98
N ASP A 401 15.54 -3.76 -17.31
CA ASP A 401 16.27 -2.77 -18.10
C ASP A 401 17.73 -2.58 -17.63
N GLY A 402 18.41 -3.69 -17.32
CA GLY A 402 19.79 -3.68 -16.84
C GLY A 402 19.99 -3.16 -15.41
N LYS A 403 18.91 -2.81 -14.69
CA LYS A 403 18.98 -2.34 -13.30
C LYS A 403 18.28 -3.31 -12.36
N GLN A 404 18.76 -3.33 -11.12
CA GLN A 404 18.20 -4.18 -10.08
C GLN A 404 16.80 -3.70 -9.68
N TRP A 405 15.82 -4.59 -9.73
CA TRP A 405 14.48 -4.37 -9.23
C TRP A 405 14.38 -4.87 -7.79
N ASN A 406 14.29 -3.93 -6.85
CA ASN A 406 14.08 -4.28 -5.44
C ASN A 406 12.60 -4.58 -5.22
N GLY A 407 12.33 -5.80 -4.75
CA GLY A 407 10.96 -6.26 -4.52
C GLY A 407 10.29 -5.56 -3.34
N TYR A 408 8.98 -5.38 -3.42
CA TYR A 408 8.16 -4.83 -2.34
C TYR A 408 6.79 -5.52 -2.27
N GLY A 409 6.26 -5.70 -1.06
CA GLY A 409 4.88 -6.14 -0.86
C GLY A 409 3.90 -5.02 -1.17
N ILE A 410 3.97 -3.93 -0.41
CA ILE A 410 3.15 -2.72 -0.60
C ILE A 410 4.05 -1.49 -0.52
N TRP A 411 3.93 -0.58 -1.48
CA TRP A 411 4.62 0.70 -1.45
C TRP A 411 3.65 1.85 -1.70
N ILE A 412 3.61 2.78 -0.74
CA ILE A 412 2.73 3.96 -0.74
C ILE A 412 3.65 5.19 -0.70
N THR A 413 3.60 6.03 -1.73
CA THR A 413 4.53 7.16 -1.83
C THR A 413 3.89 8.44 -2.34
N GLY A 414 4.21 9.54 -1.66
CA GLY A 414 4.08 10.88 -2.19
C GLY A 414 5.20 11.22 -3.18
N GLU A 415 5.24 12.47 -3.62
CA GLU A 415 6.21 12.98 -4.60
C GLU A 415 6.66 14.40 -4.24
N VAL A 416 7.91 14.74 -4.57
CA VAL A 416 8.40 16.12 -4.55
C VAL A 416 8.65 16.55 -5.99
N SER A 417 7.90 17.55 -6.45
CA SER A 417 8.15 18.20 -7.75
C SER A 417 9.07 19.40 -7.57
N LEU A 418 10.05 19.54 -8.45
CA LEU A 418 10.92 20.72 -8.53
C LEU A 418 10.33 21.82 -9.44
N GLY A 419 9.20 21.57 -10.10
CA GLY A 419 8.60 22.50 -11.05
C GLY A 419 9.36 22.62 -12.37
N SER A 420 8.86 23.48 -13.27
CA SER A 420 9.43 23.77 -14.59
C SER A 420 10.80 24.44 -14.59
N ALA A 421 11.40 24.63 -13.43
CA ALA A 421 12.71 25.25 -13.25
C ALA A 421 13.58 24.41 -12.31
N GLY A 422 14.51 23.64 -12.88
CA GLY A 422 15.75 23.29 -12.18
C GLY A 422 16.00 21.80 -11.96
N GLU A 423 16.90 21.30 -12.80
CA GLU A 423 17.92 20.27 -12.57
C GLU A 423 17.60 19.00 -11.77
N THR A 424 17.89 17.89 -12.45
CA THR A 424 18.05 16.51 -11.96
C THR A 424 18.62 16.39 -10.54
N ILE A 425 17.85 15.77 -9.67
CA ILE A 425 18.38 14.82 -8.68
C ILE A 425 17.68 13.47 -8.97
N PRO A 426 18.39 12.44 -9.43
CA PRO A 426 17.87 11.07 -9.37
C PRO A 426 17.63 10.77 -7.90
N SER A 427 16.40 10.45 -7.52
CA SER A 427 16.20 9.86 -6.20
C SER A 427 16.75 8.44 -6.29
N GLU A 428 17.65 8.04 -5.39
CA GLU A 428 18.28 6.70 -5.41
C GLU A 428 17.26 5.54 -5.17
N ASP A 429 15.95 5.83 -5.16
CA ASP A 429 14.85 4.87 -5.04
C ASP A 429 14.08 4.68 -6.37
N ASP A 430 14.57 5.20 -7.49
CA ASP A 430 13.81 5.23 -8.75
C ASP A 430 13.65 3.86 -9.43
N ASP A 431 12.40 3.60 -9.86
CA ASP A 431 12.04 2.59 -10.85
C ASP A 431 13.06 2.58 -12.02
N PRO A 432 13.74 1.45 -12.27
CA PRO A 432 14.70 1.25 -13.33
C PRO A 432 14.39 1.86 -14.70
N GLU A 433 13.14 1.97 -15.08
CA GLU A 433 12.80 2.17 -16.49
C GLU A 433 12.84 3.58 -17.03
N ASN A 434 13.05 4.60 -16.19
CA ASN A 434 12.83 5.94 -16.70
C ASN A 434 14.06 6.58 -17.36
N THR A 435 14.07 6.56 -18.70
CA THR A 435 14.97 7.34 -19.56
C THR A 435 14.33 8.64 -20.10
N ALA A 436 13.19 9.09 -19.57
CA ALA A 436 12.57 10.35 -19.97
C ALA A 436 13.16 11.57 -19.24
N ASN A 437 13.47 12.59 -20.05
CA ASN A 437 14.04 13.89 -19.71
C ASN A 437 13.16 14.66 -18.68
N PRO A 438 13.71 15.18 -17.56
CA PRO A 438 12.96 15.84 -16.48
C PRO A 438 12.49 17.28 -16.77
N THR A 439 12.22 17.63 -18.03
CA THR A 439 11.40 18.81 -18.31
C THR A 439 9.99 18.50 -17.83
N THR A 440 9.69 18.81 -16.56
CA THR A 440 8.39 18.62 -15.92
C THR A 440 7.28 19.14 -16.85
N ASN A 441 6.26 18.33 -17.11
CA ASN A 441 5.13 18.64 -18.01
C ASN A 441 4.17 19.71 -17.43
N GLY A 442 4.70 20.79 -16.87
CA GLY A 442 3.91 21.87 -16.24
C GLY A 442 3.43 21.56 -14.82
N ILE A 443 3.95 20.54 -14.14
CA ILE A 443 3.60 20.27 -12.73
C ILE A 443 4.29 21.29 -11.82
N PRO A 444 3.55 22.06 -10.99
CA PRO A 444 4.13 23.05 -10.10
C PRO A 444 5.14 22.45 -9.11
N ALA A 445 6.14 23.25 -8.71
CA ALA A 445 7.06 22.88 -7.63
C ALA A 445 6.27 22.72 -6.32
N GLY A 446 6.50 21.63 -5.59
CA GLY A 446 5.70 21.33 -4.42
C GLY A 446 5.93 19.94 -3.87
N ARG A 447 5.30 19.68 -2.72
CA ARG A 447 5.28 18.36 -2.07
C ARG A 447 3.87 17.82 -2.15
N TYR A 448 3.69 16.77 -2.93
CA TYR A 448 2.42 16.08 -3.13
C TYR A 448 2.39 14.89 -2.20
N ILE A 449 1.96 15.15 -0.97
CA ILE A 449 1.93 14.17 0.13
C ILE A 449 0.78 13.21 -0.09
N ILE A 450 1.05 11.91 0.02
CA ILE A 450 0.02 10.87 -0.04
C ILE A 450 -0.72 10.76 1.29
N ARG A 451 -2.06 10.70 1.26
CA ARG A 451 -2.96 10.79 2.41
C ARG A 451 -4.10 9.78 2.37
N GLY A 452 -4.58 9.39 3.55
CA GLY A 452 -5.78 8.55 3.67
C GLY A 452 -5.61 7.13 3.10
N VAL A 453 -4.39 6.60 3.06
CA VAL A 453 -4.15 5.22 2.61
C VAL A 453 -4.09 4.27 3.81
N THR A 454 -4.86 3.19 3.73
CA THR A 454 -4.89 2.13 4.75
C THR A 454 -4.43 0.80 4.16
N ALA A 455 -3.34 0.24 4.69
CA ALA A 455 -2.91 -1.12 4.44
C ALA A 455 -3.29 -2.02 5.63
N ARG A 456 -4.28 -2.91 5.46
CA ARG A 456 -4.74 -3.78 6.56
C ARG A 456 -4.81 -5.26 6.23
N ASN A 457 -4.50 -6.11 7.20
CA ASN A 457 -4.69 -7.57 7.12
C ASN A 457 -4.02 -8.27 5.90
N ASN A 458 -3.01 -7.65 5.29
CA ASN A 458 -2.31 -8.28 4.18
C ASN A 458 -1.29 -9.31 4.69
N THR A 459 -1.08 -10.38 3.93
CA THR A 459 -0.02 -11.35 4.17
C THR A 459 1.06 -11.19 3.11
N ILE A 460 2.27 -10.84 3.52
CA ILE A 460 3.40 -10.54 2.63
C ILE A 460 4.57 -11.48 2.98
N SER A 461 5.20 -12.08 1.96
CA SER A 461 6.38 -12.91 2.14
C SER A 461 7.34 -12.88 0.95
N GLY A 462 8.56 -13.39 1.15
CA GLY A 462 9.61 -13.48 0.13
C GLY A 462 10.76 -12.49 0.33
N ASN A 463 11.60 -12.33 -0.69
CA ASN A 463 12.75 -11.42 -0.67
C ASN A 463 12.34 -10.00 -1.13
N CYS A 464 11.68 -9.28 -0.21
CA CYS A 464 11.12 -7.95 -0.47
C CYS A 464 11.20 -7.03 0.75
N ASP A 465 11.11 -5.72 0.54
CA ASP A 465 10.56 -4.83 1.57
C ASP A 465 9.09 -5.20 1.82
N GLY A 466 8.65 -5.24 3.07
CA GLY A 466 7.27 -5.58 3.41
C GLY A 466 6.29 -4.48 3.00
N ILE A 467 6.16 -3.44 3.83
CA ILE A 467 5.26 -2.29 3.59
C ILE A 467 6.05 -0.98 3.71
N LYS A 468 5.93 -0.10 2.72
CA LYS A 468 6.66 1.18 2.65
C LYS A 468 5.70 2.36 2.57
N PHE A 469 5.95 3.36 3.40
CA PHE A 469 5.34 4.68 3.32
C PHE A 469 6.46 5.71 3.11
N SER A 470 6.31 6.56 2.12
CA SER A 470 7.24 7.66 1.84
C SER A 470 6.48 8.94 1.56
N LEU A 471 6.86 10.08 2.17
CA LEU A 471 6.14 11.36 1.98
C LEU A 471 4.63 11.20 2.20
N ALA A 472 4.27 10.54 3.31
CA ALA A 472 2.90 10.17 3.63
C ALA A 472 2.40 10.91 4.87
N GLU A 473 1.11 11.23 4.88
CA GLU A 473 0.40 11.79 6.03
C GLU A 473 -0.94 11.09 6.25
N ASP A 474 -1.44 11.01 7.49
CA ASP A 474 -2.79 10.50 7.79
C ASP A 474 -3.05 9.09 7.20
N CYS A 475 -2.05 8.20 7.28
CA CYS A 475 -2.11 6.82 6.76
C CYS A 475 -2.06 5.78 7.88
N SER A 476 -2.59 4.58 7.60
CA SER A 476 -2.67 3.46 8.56
C SER A 476 -2.07 2.16 8.00
N CYS A 477 -1.37 1.43 8.85
CA CYS A 477 -0.81 0.11 8.59
C CYS A 477 -1.17 -0.82 9.75
N ARG A 478 -2.20 -1.66 9.58
CA ARG A 478 -2.79 -2.43 10.68
C ARG A 478 -2.95 -3.93 10.41
N GLY A 479 -2.58 -4.77 11.37
CA GLY A 479 -2.94 -6.20 11.32
C GLY A 479 -2.25 -7.00 10.21
N ASN A 480 -1.23 -6.45 9.55
CA ASN A 480 -0.53 -7.13 8.47
C ASN A 480 0.42 -8.19 9.02
N THR A 481 0.59 -9.29 8.29
CA THR A 481 1.58 -10.32 8.57
C THR A 481 2.68 -10.28 7.51
N VAL A 482 3.91 -9.98 7.92
CA VAL A 482 5.07 -9.87 7.02
C VAL A 482 6.13 -10.90 7.43
N ARG A 483 6.50 -11.79 6.50
CA ARG A 483 7.50 -12.85 6.69
C ARG A 483 8.56 -12.79 5.60
N LEU A 484 9.64 -12.07 5.86
CA LEU A 484 10.67 -11.84 4.85
C LEU A 484 11.75 -12.93 4.88
N SER A 485 12.28 -13.23 3.70
CA SER A 485 13.52 -14.00 3.54
C SER A 485 14.72 -13.06 3.61
N ASP A 486 15.90 -13.57 4.01
CA ASP A 486 17.13 -12.77 4.00
C ASP A 486 17.50 -12.37 2.57
N SER A 487 17.50 -11.06 2.30
CA SER A 487 17.99 -10.51 1.06
C SER A 487 19.52 -10.46 1.06
N HIS A 488 20.16 -10.81 -0.06
CA HIS A 488 21.61 -10.67 -0.23
C HIS A 488 22.00 -9.46 -1.07
N THR A 489 21.01 -8.74 -1.63
CA THR A 489 21.22 -7.66 -2.61
C THR A 489 20.83 -6.29 -2.08
N TYR A 490 19.96 -6.19 -1.08
CA TYR A 490 19.64 -4.94 -0.37
C TYR A 490 19.19 -5.21 1.07
N ASN A 491 19.00 -4.15 1.85
CA ASN A 491 18.49 -4.26 3.20
C ASN A 491 16.96 -4.27 3.20
N ASN A 492 16.32 -5.43 3.35
CA ASN A 492 14.86 -5.52 3.34
C ASN A 492 14.25 -5.27 4.72
N MET A 493 13.28 -4.36 4.77
CA MET A 493 12.62 -3.91 6.01
C MET A 493 11.20 -4.48 6.13
N GLY A 494 10.74 -4.72 7.36
CA GLY A 494 9.37 -5.17 7.62
C GLY A 494 8.34 -4.10 7.27
N ILE A 495 8.37 -2.98 8.01
CA ILE A 495 7.60 -1.77 7.72
C ILE A 495 8.55 -0.58 7.72
N SER A 496 8.50 0.24 6.67
CA SER A 496 9.25 1.50 6.60
C SER A 496 8.31 2.68 6.45
N VAL A 497 8.59 3.74 7.20
CA VAL A 497 7.93 5.03 7.15
C VAL A 497 9.02 6.08 7.02
N ALA A 498 9.15 6.67 5.84
CA ALA A 498 10.13 7.70 5.53
C ALA A 498 9.41 9.03 5.29
N LYS A 499 9.76 10.07 6.07
CA LYS A 499 9.13 11.39 5.99
C LYS A 499 7.62 11.34 6.27
N GLY A 500 7.22 10.53 7.26
CA GLY A 500 5.82 10.33 7.65
C GLY A 500 5.32 11.34 8.70
N SER A 501 4.03 11.67 8.64
CA SER A 501 3.29 12.52 9.58
C SER A 501 1.95 11.84 9.92
N ASN A 502 1.53 11.76 11.18
CA ASN A 502 0.31 11.02 11.58
C ASN A 502 0.19 9.58 11.03
N ILE A 503 1.30 8.85 11.00
CA ILE A 503 1.29 7.45 10.52
C ILE A 503 0.99 6.53 11.71
N ARG A 504 -0.01 5.66 11.55
CA ARG A 504 -0.40 4.65 12.54
C ARG A 504 0.08 3.28 12.10
N VAL A 505 1.03 2.70 12.84
CA VAL A 505 1.54 1.34 12.61
C VAL A 505 1.09 0.47 13.78
N SER A 506 0.06 -0.36 13.59
CA SER A 506 -0.60 -1.06 14.68
C SER A 506 -0.80 -2.55 14.46
N TYR A 507 -0.60 -3.37 15.50
CA TYR A 507 -0.97 -4.79 15.50
C TYR A 507 -0.37 -5.64 14.35
N ASN A 508 0.77 -5.23 13.78
CA ASN A 508 1.41 -5.98 12.71
C ASN A 508 2.28 -7.11 13.28
N ASN A 509 2.38 -8.23 12.57
CA ASN A 509 3.23 -9.36 12.90
C ASN A 509 4.37 -9.48 11.88
N LEU A 510 5.56 -9.06 12.29
CA LEU A 510 6.73 -8.92 11.41
C LEU A 510 7.82 -9.91 11.81
N SER A 511 8.33 -10.63 10.82
CA SER A 511 9.44 -11.55 11.02
C SER A 511 10.33 -11.70 9.81
N GLY A 512 11.61 -11.96 10.06
CA GLY A 512 12.61 -12.20 9.02
C GLY A 512 13.01 -10.94 8.26
N GLY A 513 14.21 -10.94 7.66
CA GLY A 513 14.78 -9.80 6.96
C GLY A 513 16.06 -9.28 7.60
N ASN A 514 16.95 -8.75 6.77
CA ASN A 514 18.26 -8.28 7.18
C ASN A 514 18.27 -6.79 7.61
N GLY A 515 17.14 -6.10 7.46
CA GLY A 515 16.93 -4.70 7.81
C GLY A 515 16.34 -4.48 9.20
N TYR A 516 15.57 -3.39 9.34
CA TYR A 516 14.80 -3.07 10.54
C TYR A 516 13.43 -3.75 10.49
N GLY A 517 12.87 -4.09 11.66
CA GLY A 517 11.49 -4.56 11.73
C GLY A 517 10.50 -3.45 11.39
N ILE A 518 10.58 -2.34 12.14
CA ILE A 518 9.87 -1.09 11.87
C ILE A 518 10.90 0.03 11.80
N TYR A 519 11.00 0.69 10.66
CA TYR A 519 11.84 1.87 10.44
C TYR A 519 10.96 3.10 10.25
N ALA A 520 10.74 3.87 11.32
CA ALA A 520 9.91 5.06 11.30
C ALA A 520 10.75 6.32 11.47
N VAL A 521 10.92 7.06 10.37
CA VAL A 521 11.75 8.26 10.32
C VAL A 521 10.97 9.45 9.78
N GLY A 522 10.89 10.51 10.59
CA GLY A 522 10.28 11.77 10.22
C GLY A 522 11.27 12.77 9.65
N THR A 523 10.77 13.97 9.34
CA THR A 523 11.57 15.14 8.93
C THR A 523 11.08 16.37 9.67
N GLU A 524 11.67 17.54 9.43
CA GLU A 524 11.16 18.82 9.94
C GLU A 524 9.71 19.11 9.50
N ALA A 525 9.23 18.45 8.46
CA ALA A 525 7.84 18.56 8.02
C ALA A 525 6.88 17.57 8.70
N SER A 526 7.38 16.68 9.56
CA SER A 526 6.54 15.82 10.38
C SER A 526 5.94 16.65 11.51
N GLN A 527 4.70 17.10 11.32
CA GLN A 527 4.02 18.00 12.26
C GLN A 527 3.04 17.26 13.18
N LYS A 528 2.56 16.08 12.77
CA LYS A 528 1.57 15.30 13.51
C LYS A 528 2.17 14.02 14.13
N ILE A 529 1.71 13.68 15.32
CA ILE A 529 2.16 12.52 16.12
C ILE A 529 1.99 11.21 15.36
N CYS A 530 3.06 10.44 15.25
CA CYS A 530 3.00 9.06 14.76
C CYS A 530 2.82 8.09 15.94
N ARG A 531 2.12 6.96 15.70
CA ARG A 531 1.86 5.93 16.71
C ARG A 531 2.34 4.57 16.20
N ILE A 532 3.19 3.91 16.99
CA ILE A 532 3.65 2.54 16.76
C ILE A 532 3.15 1.69 17.93
N TYR A 533 2.06 0.96 17.71
CA TYR A 533 1.27 0.36 18.79
C TYR A 533 1.07 -1.16 18.61
N GLY A 534 1.33 -1.96 19.64
CA GLY A 534 0.87 -3.35 19.66
C GLY A 534 1.49 -4.29 18.61
N ASN A 535 2.62 -3.92 17.99
CA ASN A 535 3.25 -4.72 16.94
C ASN A 535 4.09 -5.86 17.54
N THR A 536 4.11 -7.01 16.88
CA THR A 536 5.04 -8.11 17.17
C THR A 536 6.15 -8.12 16.15
N VAL A 537 7.40 -7.99 16.60
CA VAL A 537 8.59 -7.91 15.74
C VAL A 537 9.62 -8.93 16.18
N SER A 538 10.10 -9.75 15.24
CA SER A 538 11.06 -10.83 15.54
C SER A 538 12.08 -11.09 14.42
N GLY A 539 13.30 -11.49 14.78
CA GLY A 539 14.25 -12.09 13.82
C GLY A 539 14.97 -11.15 12.85
N PHE A 540 14.77 -9.83 12.96
CA PHE A 540 15.45 -8.84 12.10
C PHE A 540 16.92 -8.63 12.48
N MET A 541 17.75 -8.25 11.50
CA MET A 541 19.22 -8.06 11.68
C MET A 541 19.65 -6.61 11.93
N LYS A 542 18.71 -5.67 12.09
CA LYS A 542 18.94 -4.34 12.69
C LYS A 542 18.04 -4.15 13.92
N ASP A 543 17.77 -2.89 14.30
CA ASP A 543 16.86 -2.62 15.41
C ASP A 543 15.46 -3.13 15.08
N GLY A 544 14.76 -3.63 16.09
CA GLY A 544 13.42 -4.17 15.90
C GLY A 544 12.46 -3.05 15.56
N ILE A 545 12.54 -1.96 16.32
CA ILE A 545 11.86 -0.69 16.04
C ILE A 545 12.90 0.43 16.12
N LEU A 546 13.04 1.20 15.04
CA LEU A 546 13.72 2.48 15.04
C LEU A 546 12.68 3.58 14.81
N ALA A 547 12.51 4.46 15.79
CA ALA A 547 11.73 5.69 15.67
C ALA A 547 12.68 6.90 15.74
N SER A 548 12.76 7.71 14.68
CA SER A 548 13.69 8.83 14.63
C SER A 548 13.12 10.09 13.99
N GLY A 549 13.29 11.26 14.61
CA GLY A 549 12.93 12.56 14.00
C GLY A 549 11.45 12.72 13.66
N LEU A 550 10.58 11.95 14.32
CA LEU A 550 9.12 12.11 14.24
C LEU A 550 8.67 13.33 15.04
N ALA A 551 7.40 13.74 14.84
CA ALA A 551 6.81 14.85 15.59
C ALA A 551 6.94 14.65 17.11
N ALA A 552 7.14 15.75 17.85
CA ALA A 552 7.21 15.70 19.30
C ALA A 552 5.93 15.07 19.89
N GLY A 553 6.08 14.23 20.90
CA GLY A 553 4.94 13.46 21.44
C GLY A 553 4.67 12.14 20.72
N SER A 554 5.44 11.76 19.69
CA SER A 554 5.26 10.47 19.01
C SER A 554 5.41 9.28 19.96
N ARG A 555 4.59 8.26 19.74
CA ARG A 555 4.33 7.18 20.71
C ARG A 555 4.74 5.80 20.19
N ILE A 556 5.44 5.04 21.03
CA ILE A 556 5.87 3.67 20.80
C ILE A 556 5.36 2.82 21.97
N GLU A 557 4.25 2.12 21.77
CA GLU A 557 3.44 1.59 22.86
C GLU A 557 3.10 0.11 22.66
N HIS A 558 3.14 -0.68 23.73
CA HIS A 558 2.68 -2.08 23.75
C HIS A 558 3.26 -3.02 22.68
N ASN A 559 4.44 -2.70 22.14
CA ASN A 559 5.09 -3.53 21.13
C ASN A 559 5.84 -4.70 21.77
N ARG A 560 5.79 -5.87 21.14
CA ARG A 560 6.57 -7.05 21.51
C ARG A 560 7.74 -7.24 20.55
N VAL A 561 8.95 -7.01 21.01
CA VAL A 561 10.13 -6.87 20.15
C VAL A 561 11.28 -7.79 20.57
N SER A 562 11.81 -8.52 19.60
CA SER A 562 13.04 -9.32 19.71
C SER A 562 13.83 -9.27 18.40
N THR A 563 15.16 -9.18 18.45
CA THR A 563 15.99 -9.06 17.23
C THR A 563 17.19 -9.99 17.21
N GLY A 564 17.69 -10.25 16.01
CA GLY A 564 18.83 -11.11 15.73
C GLY A 564 20.19 -10.44 15.93
N ALA A 565 20.28 -9.10 15.97
CA ALA A 565 21.59 -8.42 15.93
C ALA A 565 21.72 -7.07 16.66
N ALA A 566 20.66 -6.30 16.90
CA ALA A 566 20.77 -4.94 17.44
C ALA A 566 19.85 -4.70 18.66
N ASN A 567 19.38 -3.46 18.85
CA ASN A 567 18.50 -3.13 19.97
C ASN A 567 17.08 -3.62 19.68
N GLY A 568 16.26 -3.78 20.72
CA GLY A 568 14.84 -4.00 20.54
C GLY A 568 14.20 -2.73 19.98
N ILE A 569 14.22 -1.65 20.77
CA ILE A 569 13.62 -0.36 20.41
C ILE A 569 14.71 0.73 20.51
N LEU A 570 14.86 1.52 19.44
CA LEU A 570 15.68 2.73 19.40
C LEU A 570 14.80 3.94 19.11
N VAL A 571 14.80 4.91 20.02
CA VAL A 571 14.13 6.20 19.88
C VAL A 571 15.19 7.30 19.81
N LYS A 572 15.15 8.12 18.76
CA LYS A 572 16.20 9.09 18.46
C LYS A 572 15.66 10.43 17.99
N CYS A 573 16.08 11.54 18.61
CA CYS A 573 15.66 12.89 18.21
C CYS A 573 14.13 13.05 18.15
N ILE A 574 13.42 12.54 19.16
CA ILE A 574 11.97 12.74 19.31
C ILE A 574 11.72 13.27 20.72
N ASP A 575 11.50 14.58 20.79
CA ASP A 575 11.18 15.24 22.05
C ASP A 575 9.77 14.86 22.52
N LYS A 576 9.58 14.83 23.83
CA LYS A 576 8.33 14.41 24.48
C LYS A 576 7.84 13.02 24.03
N SER A 577 8.72 12.18 23.49
CA SER A 577 8.35 10.83 23.04
C SER A 577 7.82 9.99 24.19
N VAL A 578 6.84 9.14 23.89
CA VAL A 578 6.28 8.17 24.83
C VAL A 578 6.70 6.78 24.43
N VAL A 579 7.39 6.07 25.33
CA VAL A 579 7.79 4.68 25.18
C VAL A 579 7.18 3.90 26.34
N ASP A 580 5.98 3.37 26.11
CA ASP A 580 5.13 2.84 27.17
C ASP A 580 4.71 1.37 26.96
N GLY A 581 4.67 0.58 28.02
CA GLY A 581 4.06 -0.75 27.99
C GLY A 581 4.72 -1.77 27.04
N ASN A 582 5.93 -1.51 26.50
CA ASN A 582 6.55 -2.39 25.52
C ASN A 582 7.20 -3.61 26.18
N TYR A 583 7.17 -4.75 25.47
CA TYR A 583 7.90 -5.95 25.81
C TYR A 583 9.13 -6.12 24.89
N SER A 584 10.30 -5.71 25.36
CA SER A 584 11.55 -5.83 24.60
C SER A 584 12.50 -6.88 25.20
N PHE A 585 12.71 -7.99 24.49
CA PHE A 585 13.40 -9.15 25.06
C PHE A 585 14.33 -9.88 24.10
N LYS A 586 15.36 -10.54 24.67
CA LYS A 586 16.33 -11.40 23.95
C LYS A 586 17.07 -10.72 22.80
N ASN A 587 17.19 -9.39 22.83
CA ASN A 587 17.89 -8.63 21.81
C ASN A 587 19.42 -8.75 21.97
N LYS A 588 20.17 -8.64 20.87
CA LYS A 588 21.65 -8.73 20.89
C LYS A 588 22.35 -7.45 21.32
N ALA A 589 21.63 -6.35 21.45
CA ALA A 589 22.11 -5.13 22.08
C ALA A 589 21.25 -4.77 23.31
N ARG A 590 20.67 -3.57 23.34
CA ARG A 590 19.82 -3.10 24.45
C ARG A 590 18.37 -3.47 24.21
N GLY A 591 17.58 -3.56 25.26
CA GLY A 591 16.14 -3.66 25.11
C GLY A 591 15.53 -2.38 24.55
N ILE A 592 15.77 -1.26 25.22
CA ILE A 592 15.31 0.08 24.81
C ILE A 592 16.50 1.05 24.87
N LEU A 593 16.69 1.86 23.82
CA LEU A 593 17.71 2.90 23.73
C LEU A 593 17.09 4.24 23.32
N LEU A 594 17.32 5.27 24.14
CA LEU A 594 16.95 6.66 23.85
C LEU A 594 18.19 7.51 23.56
N GLN A 595 18.12 8.31 22.50
CA GLN A 595 19.20 9.20 22.04
C GLN A 595 18.68 10.59 21.67
N ARG A 596 19.27 11.64 22.24
CA ARG A 596 18.92 13.04 21.92
C ARG A 596 17.41 13.32 22.02
N CYS A 597 16.76 12.79 23.05
CA CYS A 597 15.32 13.01 23.28
C CYS A 597 15.12 13.89 24.51
N GLU A 598 14.51 15.04 24.36
CA GLU A 598 14.17 15.93 25.48
C GLU A 598 12.80 15.56 26.06
N SER A 599 12.68 15.51 27.39
CA SER A 599 11.40 15.30 28.09
C SER A 599 10.63 14.03 27.69
N ALA A 600 11.33 12.98 27.25
CA ALA A 600 10.72 11.68 26.93
C ALA A 600 10.18 10.96 28.18
N MET A 601 9.13 10.17 28.01
CA MET A 601 8.58 9.26 29.01
C MET A 601 8.89 7.82 28.62
N VAL A 602 9.57 7.08 29.50
CA VAL A 602 9.81 5.64 29.38
C VAL A 602 9.12 4.94 30.54
N ALA A 603 7.92 4.43 30.30
CA ALA A 603 7.03 3.95 31.35
C ALA A 603 6.59 2.48 31.16
N ASP A 604 6.45 1.75 32.26
CA ASP A 604 5.78 0.44 32.31
C ASP A 604 6.26 -0.62 31.29
N ASN A 605 7.51 -0.51 30.83
CA ASN A 605 8.07 -1.45 29.89
C ASN A 605 8.60 -2.70 30.60
N PHE A 606 8.41 -3.86 29.99
CA PHE A 606 9.05 -5.10 30.39
C PHE A 606 10.27 -5.37 29.49
N VAL A 607 11.47 -5.35 30.08
CA VAL A 607 12.72 -5.36 29.31
C VAL A 607 13.67 -6.43 29.84
N SER A 608 13.78 -7.55 29.12
CA SER A 608 14.47 -8.73 29.67
C SER A 608 15.42 -9.48 28.75
N GLU A 609 16.38 -10.18 29.34
CA GLU A 609 17.26 -11.14 28.62
C GLU A 609 18.08 -10.52 27.48
N ASN A 610 18.30 -9.19 27.49
CA ASN A 610 19.05 -8.51 26.45
C ASN A 610 20.57 -8.65 26.68
N ALA A 611 21.35 -8.65 25.60
CA ALA A 611 22.79 -8.91 25.68
C ALA A 611 23.62 -7.73 26.18
N ILE A 612 23.03 -6.54 26.27
CA ILE A 612 23.62 -5.36 26.91
C ILE A 612 22.72 -4.93 28.07
N ASN A 613 22.18 -3.72 28.04
CA ASN A 613 21.36 -3.16 29.11
C ASN A 613 19.89 -3.39 28.82
N GLY A 614 19.05 -3.34 29.86
CA GLY A 614 17.60 -3.29 29.67
C GLY A 614 17.23 -1.98 28.97
N ILE A 615 17.20 -0.89 29.74
CA ILE A 615 16.93 0.46 29.24
C ILE A 615 18.22 1.29 29.27
N GLU A 616 18.51 2.03 28.20
CA GLU A 616 19.60 2.99 28.16
C GLU A 616 19.15 4.36 27.64
N LEU A 617 19.43 5.42 28.40
CA LEU A 617 19.33 6.80 27.94
C LEU A 617 20.75 7.33 27.76
N ASN A 618 21.08 7.80 26.55
CA ASN A 618 22.38 8.42 26.31
C ASN A 618 22.31 9.61 25.35
N ILE A 619 23.44 10.29 25.17
CA ILE A 619 23.64 11.41 24.25
C ILE A 619 22.55 12.49 24.43
N ARG A 620 22.58 13.20 25.56
CA ARG A 620 21.68 14.34 25.84
C ARG A 620 20.19 14.03 25.74
N SER A 621 19.77 12.87 26.24
CA SER A 621 18.33 12.58 26.40
C SER A 621 17.87 13.11 27.76
N ASN A 622 17.59 14.42 27.86
CA ASN A 622 17.46 15.12 29.15
C ASN A 622 16.01 15.28 29.58
N HIS A 623 15.83 15.60 30.87
CA HIS A 623 14.53 15.85 31.51
C HIS A 623 13.50 14.73 31.31
N SER A 624 13.99 13.53 30.96
CA SER A 624 13.15 12.36 30.71
C SER A 624 12.75 11.69 32.02
N SER A 625 11.60 11.04 32.02
CA SER A 625 11.14 10.16 33.09
C SER A 625 11.32 8.69 32.70
N VAL A 626 11.78 7.88 33.63
CA VAL A 626 11.91 6.42 33.51
C VAL A 626 11.17 5.82 34.70
N GLN A 627 9.95 5.33 34.50
CA GLN A 627 9.08 4.94 35.62
C GLN A 627 8.36 3.60 35.43
N GLY A 628 8.11 2.87 36.52
CA GLY A 628 7.30 1.65 36.48
C GLY A 628 7.90 0.46 35.70
N ASN A 629 9.08 0.62 35.09
CA ASN A 629 9.65 -0.39 34.21
C ASN A 629 10.14 -1.62 34.98
N VAL A 630 10.05 -2.79 34.35
CA VAL A 630 10.61 -4.05 34.84
C VAL A 630 11.79 -4.46 33.97
N CYS A 631 13.00 -4.30 34.49
CA CYS A 631 14.24 -4.67 33.80
C CYS A 631 14.85 -5.93 34.41
N GLY A 632 14.74 -7.06 33.69
CA GLY A 632 15.04 -8.40 34.20
C GLY A 632 16.10 -9.17 33.43
N SER A 633 17.03 -9.88 34.10
CA SER A 633 17.90 -10.89 33.44
C SER A 633 18.75 -10.37 32.28
N ASN A 634 19.07 -9.08 32.21
CA ASN A 634 19.93 -8.53 31.15
C ASN A 634 21.40 -8.84 31.44
N LYS A 635 22.24 -8.99 30.40
CA LYS A 635 23.66 -9.37 30.56
C LYS A 635 24.54 -8.25 31.13
N LYS A 636 24.07 -6.99 31.11
CA LYS A 636 24.69 -5.84 31.80
C LYS A 636 23.70 -5.23 32.79
N SER A 637 23.49 -3.92 32.73
CA SER A 637 22.70 -3.19 33.72
C SER A 637 21.21 -3.19 33.37
N GLY A 638 20.34 -3.15 34.38
CA GLY A 638 18.89 -3.00 34.15
C GLY A 638 18.55 -1.63 33.54
N LEU A 639 19.08 -0.56 34.13
CA LEU A 639 19.01 0.81 33.61
C LEU A 639 20.43 1.40 33.45
N ARG A 640 20.70 2.10 32.36
CA ARG A 640 21.91 2.90 32.18
C ARG A 640 21.58 4.31 31.71
N ILE A 641 22.14 5.32 32.39
CA ILE A 641 22.02 6.73 32.01
C ILE A 641 23.42 7.28 31.77
N ALA A 642 23.69 7.77 30.56
CA ALA A 642 25.03 8.18 30.15
C ALA A 642 25.04 9.50 29.36
N GLY A 643 25.48 10.58 30.01
CA GLY A 643 25.56 11.90 29.38
C GLY A 643 24.20 12.58 29.22
N SER A 644 23.30 12.38 30.19
CA SER A 644 21.97 13.01 30.22
C SER A 644 21.73 13.71 31.56
N LYS A 645 20.93 14.78 31.57
CA LYS A 645 20.65 15.58 32.78
C LYS A 645 19.15 15.67 33.08
N GLY A 646 18.82 15.92 34.34
CA GLY A 646 17.44 16.15 34.78
C GLY A 646 16.56 14.89 34.78
N ILE A 647 17.15 13.70 34.84
CA ILE A 647 16.42 12.44 34.68
C ILE A 647 15.72 12.03 35.97
N SER A 648 14.42 11.75 35.89
CA SER A 648 13.69 11.05 36.94
C SER A 648 13.68 9.55 36.64
N ALA A 649 14.07 8.72 37.60
CA ALA A 649 14.12 7.26 37.43
C ALA A 649 13.45 6.58 38.63
N ASP A 650 12.11 6.61 38.68
CA ASP A 650 11.31 6.30 39.87
C ASP A 650 10.45 5.04 39.70
N GLY A 651 10.27 4.25 40.77
CA GLY A 651 9.32 3.14 40.79
C GLY A 651 9.66 1.94 39.90
N ASN A 652 10.91 1.79 39.45
CA ASN A 652 11.33 0.70 38.56
C ASN A 652 11.71 -0.56 39.34
N SER A 653 11.55 -1.73 38.72
CA SER A 653 11.95 -3.03 39.28
C SER A 653 13.13 -3.62 38.50
N PHE A 654 14.25 -3.84 39.17
CA PHE A 654 15.47 -4.42 38.60
C PHE A 654 15.72 -5.80 39.17
N ARG A 655 15.63 -6.83 38.33
CA ARG A 655 15.71 -8.24 38.79
C ARG A 655 16.75 -9.04 38.02
N SER A 656 17.62 -9.76 38.72
CA SER A 656 18.50 -10.76 38.13
C SER A 656 19.40 -10.28 36.97
N ASN A 657 19.66 -8.98 36.86
CA ASN A 657 20.58 -8.47 35.84
C ASN A 657 22.00 -8.88 36.21
N ARG A 658 22.81 -9.33 35.24
CA ARG A 658 24.17 -9.80 35.50
C ARG A 658 25.11 -8.65 35.91
N GLY A 659 24.83 -7.43 35.46
CA GLY A 659 25.55 -6.21 35.83
C GLY A 659 24.94 -5.53 37.06
N TYR A 660 24.74 -4.21 36.94
CA TYR A 660 24.14 -3.39 38.00
C TYR A 660 22.61 -3.33 37.87
N ALA A 661 21.92 -2.97 38.95
CA ALA A 661 20.51 -2.60 38.81
C ALA A 661 20.37 -1.32 37.96
N ALA A 662 21.12 -0.28 38.32
CA ALA A 662 21.21 0.97 37.57
C ALA A 662 22.65 1.49 37.51
N GLU A 663 22.97 2.20 36.43
CA GLU A 663 24.31 2.75 36.18
C GLU A 663 24.23 4.19 35.64
N PHE A 664 24.82 5.15 36.34
CA PHE A 664 24.78 6.58 36.02
C PHE A 664 26.17 7.13 35.74
N ILE A 665 26.42 7.56 34.51
CA ILE A 665 27.73 8.03 34.06
C ILE A 665 27.63 9.44 33.47
N ARG A 666 28.39 10.40 34.01
CA ARG A 666 28.40 11.80 33.55
C ARG A 666 26.98 12.38 33.41
N SER A 667 26.14 12.12 34.40
CA SER A 667 24.70 12.40 34.33
C SER A 667 24.18 13.14 35.56
N HIS A 668 23.03 13.80 35.43
CA HIS A 668 22.30 14.42 36.55
C HIS A 668 20.94 13.75 36.71
N ILE A 669 20.74 13.10 37.86
CA ILE A 669 19.51 12.40 38.22
C ILE A 669 18.74 13.26 39.21
N SER A 670 17.55 13.69 38.82
CA SER A 670 16.67 14.55 39.62
C SER A 670 15.87 13.76 40.67
N SER A 671 15.52 12.50 40.36
CA SER A 671 14.82 11.59 41.28
C SER A 671 15.19 10.13 41.01
N TYR A 672 15.22 9.32 42.08
CA TYR A 672 15.48 7.88 42.01
C TYR A 672 14.78 7.12 43.16
N LYS A 673 13.47 7.34 43.33
CA LYS A 673 12.67 6.88 44.47
C LYS A 673 11.86 5.62 44.13
N GLY A 674 11.50 4.83 45.14
CA GLY A 674 10.56 3.71 44.98
C GLY A 674 11.06 2.52 44.13
N ASN A 675 12.34 2.51 43.74
CA ASN A 675 12.92 1.43 42.93
C ASN A 675 13.13 0.14 43.77
N ARG A 676 12.88 -1.02 43.15
CA ARG A 676 13.03 -2.35 43.78
C ARG A 676 14.21 -3.11 43.16
N PHE A 677 15.00 -3.78 43.98
CA PHE A 677 16.21 -4.49 43.57
C PHE A 677 16.21 -5.93 44.06
N GLU A 678 16.36 -6.89 43.14
CA GLU A 678 16.36 -8.31 43.48
C GLU A 678 17.40 -9.08 42.66
N GLY A 679 18.31 -9.80 43.31
CA GLY A 679 19.21 -10.76 42.64
C GLY A 679 20.17 -10.21 41.57
N ASN A 680 20.50 -8.92 41.53
CA ASN A 680 21.40 -8.35 40.52
C ASN A 680 22.89 -8.60 40.88
N GLY A 681 23.71 -8.91 39.87
CA GLY A 681 25.06 -9.47 40.01
C GLY A 681 26.02 -8.67 40.87
N TYR A 682 26.27 -7.39 40.56
CA TYR A 682 27.14 -6.53 41.38
C TYR A 682 26.41 -5.97 42.62
N SER A 683 25.65 -6.83 43.32
CA SER A 683 25.05 -6.65 44.64
C SER A 683 23.86 -5.69 44.79
N ASN A 684 22.91 -5.66 43.83
CA ASN A 684 21.73 -4.79 43.88
C ASN A 684 22.03 -3.28 43.98
N ARG A 685 23.27 -2.87 43.63
CA ARG A 685 23.73 -1.48 43.78
C ARG A 685 23.48 -0.64 42.53
N ILE A 686 23.42 0.67 42.76
CA ILE A 686 23.55 1.71 41.74
C ILE A 686 25.05 2.00 41.55
N HIS A 687 25.55 1.96 40.32
CA HIS A 687 26.89 2.45 40.00
C HIS A 687 26.82 3.91 39.57
N VAL A 688 27.62 4.78 40.20
CA VAL A 688 27.63 6.23 39.95
C VAL A 688 29.05 6.67 39.62
N ARG A 689 29.26 7.24 38.42
CA ARG A 689 30.56 7.75 37.96
C ARG A 689 30.43 9.15 37.37
N ASN A 690 31.07 10.13 37.99
CA ASN A 690 31.03 11.54 37.57
C ASN A 690 29.58 12.05 37.40
N SER A 691 28.66 11.55 38.22
CA SER A 691 27.23 11.87 38.14
C SER A 691 26.76 12.47 39.44
N LYS A 692 25.72 13.31 39.37
CA LYS A 692 25.06 13.91 40.53
C LYS A 692 23.66 13.32 40.66
N ILE A 693 23.31 12.88 41.85
CA ILE A 693 21.93 12.50 42.22
C ILE A 693 21.45 13.59 43.18
N SER A 694 20.38 14.30 42.83
CA SER A 694 19.80 15.30 43.73
C SER A 694 19.35 14.61 45.01
N LYS A 695 19.85 15.09 46.16
CA LYS A 695 19.31 14.70 47.46
C LYS A 695 18.01 15.46 47.64
N LYS A 696 16.87 14.77 47.66
CA LYS A 696 15.65 15.28 48.28
C LYS A 696 15.34 14.39 49.46
#